data_AF-L5LH53-F1
#
_entry.id   AF-L5LH53-F1
#
_cell.length_a   1.000
_cell.length_b   1.000
_cell.length_c   1.000
_cell.angle_alpha   90.00
_cell.angle_beta   90.00
_cell.angle_gamma   90.00
#
_symmetry.space_group_name_H-M   'P 1'
#
loop_
_entity.id
_entity.type
_entity.pdbx_description
1 polymer ?
#
loop_
_entity_poly.entity_id
_entity_poly.type
_entity_poly.pdbx_seq_one_letter_code
_entity_poly.pdbx_strand_id
1 'polypeptide(L)'
;MLNTGAAHWWSVHSHSGKAAQPEAWLTAATSELAHRYKDLGKELFKGLLLVDFSQFLRKSPLDMIVKLANELTDLADVCALNELAENCGKSLHTLVGEKLCSVESLGDLAECCAKQEPERNQCFLKHKDDDLDIPPLAATDPSAICTAFHQFEQKVLGKFIYEIARRHPYFYGPELLYYTQEYKGDLTECCEAADKAACLGPKLDALQKKVQRSAYREEFKCSMLQNSGENALRDWFVSDLTKRFPNADFMMVSKLATDFTTVHKECCQSDMLECADDRADLTKYMCENQASISPTLKECCNKPVLEKSHCLAEKTGVDSTANLAANLAVVAAGFVEKNDICKNYMEAKDDFLGKFLYEYSKRHPDYPVSLLLRLAKRYEATLEKCCASTDVQACYSKVFDEFQPLVSEPHELVKKTCEVLGNLGEYGFQNVVLVDYTKKVPQVSTPTLVDFSRKFARAGSECCKLSELQRTACSEDYLFKVLDRLCVAHEKSPVSDRVTKCCTGSLVNRPSCFSALEVDETYVPKELSAETFTFHADVCTLPEPEQQVKKQTSRKALDGNFTGYPESEAFSSPPPSPKPPLEGTELDKRELARRYMDLGEEYFRDLVLVTFSQFLRKYPLDDIRKITDKVTELAKVCAQDKLGAVFCKLIDTPFTAKLCSITSLPVHYDEMADCCEAEAPLRYQCFVKHKDDELNIPPMGTIDSDATCTAFKENEKALLETFVVRLSQKFPFADFGTVSNLATNFTKVHKECCQSDMLECADDRADLAKYMCENRAAISTMLADCCNKPALEKFYCLAQMAGDNLVPAHAPQTTDFVENEDVCTYYKEAKVDFLNKGESSRGQAYGFEQSQQAPVTDLGLGQLSNYTRCFPHMEELIETPGFQLIPLDGI
;
A
#
# COMPACT_ATOMS: atom_id res chain seq x y z
N MET A 1 24.88 84.08 -14.05
CA MET A 1 25.76 83.85 -12.89
C MET A 1 25.39 82.50 -12.30
N LEU A 2 26.37 81.57 -12.23
CA LEU A 2 26.42 80.30 -11.46
C LEU A 2 25.30 79.27 -11.71
N ASN A 3 25.49 77.96 -11.78
CA ASN A 3 26.63 77.06 -11.95
C ASN A 3 26.04 75.66 -12.29
N THR A 4 26.71 74.91 -13.17
CA THR A 4 26.79 73.43 -13.32
C THR A 4 25.61 72.48 -13.02
N GLY A 5 25.26 71.66 -14.03
CA GLY A 5 25.46 70.20 -13.94
C GLY A 5 24.24 69.27 -14.12
N ALA A 6 23.96 68.82 -15.35
CA ALA A 6 23.30 67.54 -15.64
C ALA A 6 23.58 67.12 -17.10
N ALA A 7 24.07 65.90 -17.28
CA ALA A 7 24.51 65.33 -18.55
C ALA A 7 23.37 64.62 -19.30
N HIS A 8 23.47 64.70 -20.63
CA HIS A 8 22.48 64.32 -21.63
C HIS A 8 22.48 62.82 -21.98
N TRP A 9 21.27 62.32 -22.24
CA TRP A 9 20.99 61.20 -23.15
C TRP A 9 21.28 61.59 -24.61
N TRP A 10 21.62 60.64 -25.48
CA TRP A 10 20.83 60.29 -26.68
C TRP A 10 21.42 59.09 -27.46
N SER A 11 20.50 58.44 -28.19
CA SER A 11 20.51 57.18 -28.96
C SER A 11 21.39 57.18 -30.23
N VAL A 12 21.62 55.98 -30.84
CA VAL A 12 21.38 55.66 -32.28
C VAL A 12 21.90 54.25 -32.66
N HIS A 13 21.12 53.51 -33.46
CA HIS A 13 21.52 52.33 -34.25
C HIS A 13 21.64 52.71 -35.75
N SER A 14 22.70 52.27 -36.46
CA SER A 14 22.67 51.42 -37.68
C SER A 14 23.92 51.53 -38.60
N HIS A 15 24.45 50.36 -38.97
CA HIS A 15 25.00 49.89 -40.28
C HIS A 15 26.11 50.65 -41.05
N SER A 16 27.29 50.01 -41.19
CA SER A 16 27.88 49.48 -42.45
C SER A 16 29.42 49.62 -42.59
N GLY A 17 30.10 48.47 -42.78
CA GLY A 17 31.19 48.29 -43.75
C GLY A 17 32.64 48.63 -43.36
N LYS A 18 33.41 47.62 -42.92
CA LYS A 18 34.76 47.31 -43.44
C LYS A 18 35.23 45.92 -43.00
N ALA A 19 35.87 45.23 -43.94
CA ALA A 19 36.19 43.81 -43.96
C ALA A 19 37.03 43.33 -42.76
N ALA A 20 36.60 42.25 -42.13
CA ALA A 20 37.41 41.46 -41.21
C ALA A 20 37.85 40.18 -41.92
N GLN A 21 39.15 40.06 -42.17
CA GLN A 21 39.84 38.76 -42.23
C GLN A 21 40.52 38.51 -40.88
N PRO A 22 40.72 37.24 -40.49
CA PRO A 22 40.62 36.80 -39.11
C PRO A 22 41.98 36.80 -38.41
N GLU A 23 42.12 37.56 -37.34
CA GLU A 23 43.15 37.27 -36.34
C GLU A 23 42.53 36.37 -35.26
N ALA A 24 42.74 35.08 -35.46
CA ALA A 24 42.54 34.05 -34.46
C ALA A 24 43.49 34.31 -33.28
N TRP A 25 42.99 34.97 -32.24
CA TRP A 25 43.54 34.83 -30.90
C TRP A 25 42.93 33.57 -30.30
N LEU A 26 43.70 32.48 -30.36
CA LEU A 26 43.45 31.24 -29.65
C LEU A 26 43.25 31.52 -28.15
N THR A 27 42.00 31.61 -27.70
CA THR A 27 41.66 31.25 -26.34
C THR A 27 41.99 29.77 -26.21
N ALA A 28 43.03 29.42 -25.44
CA ALA A 28 43.33 28.03 -25.14
C ALA A 28 42.04 27.39 -24.63
N ALA A 29 41.52 26.39 -25.35
CA ALA A 29 40.37 25.64 -24.89
C ALA A 29 40.80 24.92 -23.60
N THR A 30 40.36 25.45 -22.46
CA THR A 30 40.58 24.86 -21.14
C THR A 30 39.87 23.51 -21.08
N SER A 31 40.55 22.48 -20.58
CA SER A 31 39.97 21.13 -20.51
C SER A 31 38.90 21.08 -19.42
N GLU A 32 37.65 20.89 -19.81
CA GLU A 32 36.51 20.74 -18.89
C GLU A 32 36.72 19.56 -17.93
N LEU A 33 37.27 18.45 -18.45
CA LEU A 33 37.62 17.28 -17.65
C LEU A 33 38.65 17.62 -16.56
N ALA A 34 39.72 18.36 -16.93
CA ALA A 34 40.74 18.78 -15.98
C ALA A 34 40.19 19.77 -14.94
N HIS A 35 39.29 20.67 -15.36
CA HIS A 35 38.62 21.63 -14.47
C HIS A 35 37.85 20.89 -13.38
N ARG A 36 36.84 20.08 -13.76
CA ARG A 36 36.01 19.35 -12.79
C ARG A 36 36.82 18.41 -11.90
N TYR A 37 37.88 17.79 -12.44
CA TYR A 37 38.78 16.95 -11.65
C TYR A 37 39.54 17.72 -10.55
N LYS A 38 40.01 18.93 -10.86
CA LYS A 38 40.72 19.79 -9.91
C LYS A 38 39.78 20.30 -8.81
N ASP A 39 38.55 20.67 -9.16
CA ASP A 39 37.60 21.27 -8.21
C ASP A 39 36.98 20.23 -7.26
N LEU A 40 36.59 19.07 -7.80
CA LEU A 40 35.98 17.99 -7.02
C LEU A 40 37.02 17.15 -6.26
N GLY A 41 38.22 17.04 -6.81
CA GLY A 41 39.24 16.11 -6.35
C GLY A 41 38.93 14.65 -6.68
N LYS A 42 39.96 13.80 -6.64
CA LYS A 42 39.93 12.42 -7.16
C LYS A 42 38.81 11.56 -6.61
N GLU A 43 38.59 11.57 -5.30
CA GLU A 43 37.62 10.68 -4.63
C GLU A 43 36.18 11.03 -5.01
N LEU A 44 35.80 12.31 -4.97
CA LEU A 44 34.45 12.75 -5.35
C LEU A 44 34.22 12.56 -6.85
N PHE A 45 35.20 12.92 -7.67
CA PHE A 45 35.15 12.74 -9.12
C PHE A 45 34.89 11.28 -9.50
N LYS A 46 35.68 10.34 -8.96
CA LYS A 46 35.47 8.91 -9.20
C LYS A 46 34.15 8.41 -8.64
N GLY A 47 33.73 8.88 -7.47
CA GLY A 47 32.44 8.55 -6.87
C GLY A 47 31.27 8.95 -7.78
N LEU A 48 31.30 10.16 -8.34
CA LEU A 48 30.27 10.66 -9.26
C LEU A 48 30.25 9.87 -10.57
N LEU A 49 31.41 9.48 -11.12
CA LEU A 49 31.47 8.58 -12.28
C LEU A 49 30.89 7.19 -11.97
N LEU A 50 31.12 6.65 -10.76
CA LEU A 50 30.48 5.40 -10.34
C LEU A 50 28.95 5.54 -10.28
N VAL A 51 28.43 6.68 -9.78
CA VAL A 51 27.00 6.97 -9.81
C VAL A 51 26.51 6.98 -11.26
N ASP A 52 27.12 7.80 -12.10
CA ASP A 52 26.66 8.06 -13.46
C ASP A 52 26.63 6.79 -14.32
N PHE A 53 27.74 6.05 -14.36
CA PHE A 53 27.79 4.78 -15.08
C PHE A 53 26.82 3.73 -14.52
N SER A 54 26.58 3.70 -13.20
CA SER A 54 25.58 2.78 -12.62
C SER A 54 24.15 3.13 -13.01
N GLN A 55 23.86 4.43 -13.18
CA GLN A 55 22.54 4.91 -13.59
C GLN A 55 22.27 4.66 -15.08
N PHE A 56 23.30 4.71 -15.93
CA PHE A 56 23.17 4.35 -17.36
C PHE A 56 23.18 2.83 -17.59
N LEU A 57 24.17 2.13 -17.01
CA LEU A 57 24.42 0.70 -17.24
C LEU A 57 23.84 -0.15 -16.12
N ARG A 58 22.53 0.02 -15.86
CA ARG A 58 21.84 -0.54 -14.69
C ARG A 58 21.86 -2.07 -14.59
N LYS A 59 22.10 -2.79 -15.70
CA LYS A 59 22.25 -4.26 -15.74
C LYS A 59 23.69 -4.74 -15.63
N SER A 60 24.66 -3.86 -15.87
CA SER A 60 26.07 -4.22 -15.92
C SER A 60 26.63 -4.53 -14.53
N PRO A 61 27.59 -5.46 -14.43
CA PRO A 61 28.19 -5.84 -13.15
C PRO A 61 29.11 -4.74 -12.60
N LEU A 62 29.26 -4.70 -11.27
CA LEU A 62 30.01 -3.66 -10.55
C LEU A 62 31.46 -3.51 -11.03
N ASP A 63 32.15 -4.60 -11.35
CA ASP A 63 33.55 -4.60 -11.79
C ASP A 63 33.73 -3.86 -13.13
N MET A 64 32.78 -4.00 -14.05
CA MET A 64 32.73 -3.21 -15.28
C MET A 64 32.53 -1.72 -14.98
N ILE A 65 31.58 -1.37 -14.11
CA ILE A 65 31.33 0.03 -13.73
C ILE A 65 32.57 0.68 -13.12
N VAL A 66 33.23 -0.04 -12.20
CA VAL A 66 34.47 0.41 -11.57
C VAL A 66 35.60 0.60 -12.58
N LYS A 67 35.71 -0.30 -13.58
CA LYS A 67 36.68 -0.16 -14.66
C LYS A 67 36.46 1.13 -15.46
N LEU A 68 35.22 1.41 -15.88
CA LEU A 68 34.91 2.63 -16.64
C LEU A 68 35.21 3.91 -15.85
N ALA A 69 34.82 3.94 -14.57
CA ALA A 69 35.12 5.07 -13.69
C ALA A 69 36.63 5.28 -13.50
N ASN A 70 37.41 4.20 -13.35
CA ASN A 70 38.87 4.29 -13.25
C ASN A 70 39.49 4.84 -14.55
N GLU A 71 39.11 4.31 -15.70
CA GLU A 71 39.71 4.74 -16.99
C GLU A 71 39.49 6.24 -17.26
N LEU A 72 38.31 6.77 -16.94
CA LEU A 72 38.03 8.19 -17.12
C LEU A 72 38.69 9.05 -16.02
N THR A 73 38.83 8.52 -14.81
CA THR A 73 39.61 9.14 -13.72
C THR A 73 41.10 9.24 -14.08
N ASP A 74 41.67 8.19 -14.66
CA ASP A 74 43.08 8.16 -15.09
C ASP A 74 43.32 9.13 -16.25
N LEU A 75 42.36 9.27 -17.18
CA LEU A 75 42.41 10.32 -18.20
C LEU A 75 42.36 11.72 -17.57
N ALA A 76 41.49 11.93 -16.58
CA ALA A 76 41.38 13.20 -15.88
C ALA A 76 42.69 13.57 -15.13
N ASP A 77 43.36 12.59 -14.52
CA ASP A 77 44.70 12.76 -13.92
C ASP A 77 45.72 13.26 -14.97
N VAL A 78 45.72 12.69 -16.17
CA VAL A 78 46.59 13.13 -17.27
C VAL A 78 46.24 14.55 -17.72
N CYS A 79 44.96 14.84 -17.92
CA CYS A 79 44.49 16.15 -18.36
C CYS A 79 44.76 17.24 -17.32
N ALA A 80 44.69 16.93 -16.03
CA ALA A 80 45.02 17.85 -14.95
C ALA A 80 46.50 18.27 -14.97
N LEU A 81 47.40 17.39 -15.44
CA LEU A 81 48.83 17.68 -15.63
C LEU A 81 49.12 18.38 -16.96
N ASN A 82 48.38 18.04 -18.03
CA ASN A 82 48.53 18.62 -19.36
C ASN A 82 47.18 18.69 -20.11
N GLU A 83 46.54 19.85 -20.09
CA GLU A 83 45.23 20.07 -20.70
C GLU A 83 45.23 19.93 -22.24
N LEU A 84 46.42 19.95 -22.87
CA LEU A 84 46.59 19.76 -24.32
C LEU A 84 46.84 18.29 -24.71
N ALA A 85 46.85 17.36 -23.75
CA ALA A 85 46.99 15.94 -24.05
C ALA A 85 45.79 15.41 -24.84
N GLU A 86 45.98 14.25 -25.49
CA GLU A 86 44.95 13.64 -26.32
C GLU A 86 43.65 13.39 -25.53
N ASN A 87 42.51 13.68 -26.14
CA ASN A 87 41.17 13.58 -25.56
C ASN A 87 40.81 14.60 -24.46
N CYS A 88 41.75 15.42 -23.96
CA CYS A 88 41.46 16.41 -22.91
C CYS A 88 40.58 17.58 -23.38
N GLY A 89 40.56 17.89 -24.68
CA GLY A 89 39.71 18.93 -25.23
C GLY A 89 38.28 18.49 -25.59
N LYS A 90 37.91 17.22 -25.33
CA LYS A 90 36.55 16.72 -25.56
C LYS A 90 35.62 17.16 -24.42
N SER A 91 34.33 17.36 -24.73
CA SER A 91 33.33 17.60 -23.69
C SER A 91 33.10 16.36 -22.82
N LEU A 92 32.61 16.58 -21.60
CA LEU A 92 32.30 15.48 -20.67
C LEU A 92 31.31 14.47 -21.25
N HIS A 93 30.19 14.92 -21.82
CA HIS A 93 29.24 14.03 -22.49
C HIS A 93 29.88 13.20 -23.61
N THR A 94 30.83 13.78 -24.36
CA THR A 94 31.53 13.03 -25.41
C THR A 94 32.33 11.88 -24.80
N LEU A 95 33.10 12.16 -23.75
CA LEU A 95 33.96 11.18 -23.07
C LEU A 95 33.14 10.10 -22.37
N VAL A 96 32.09 10.48 -21.64
CA VAL A 96 31.18 9.54 -20.96
C VAL A 96 30.48 8.66 -21.99
N GLY A 97 29.92 9.25 -23.06
CA GLY A 97 29.25 8.51 -24.13
C GLY A 97 30.19 7.55 -24.87
N GLU A 98 31.44 7.94 -25.13
CA GLU A 98 32.45 7.03 -25.70
C GLU A 98 32.76 5.86 -24.77
N LYS A 99 32.83 6.09 -23.44
CA LYS A 99 33.02 5.04 -22.45
C LYS A 99 31.83 4.09 -22.37
N LEU A 100 30.60 4.61 -22.36
CA LEU A 100 29.39 3.80 -22.46
C LEU A 100 29.43 2.91 -23.71
N CYS A 101 29.78 3.48 -24.87
CA CYS A 101 29.84 2.76 -26.14
C CYS A 101 31.00 1.77 -26.29
N SER A 102 31.96 1.76 -25.36
CA SER A 102 33.05 0.77 -25.33
C SER A 102 32.65 -0.59 -24.72
N VAL A 103 31.42 -0.67 -24.18
CA VAL A 103 30.87 -1.88 -23.55
C VAL A 103 30.41 -2.88 -24.62
N GLU A 104 30.96 -4.09 -24.63
CA GLU A 104 30.69 -5.12 -25.66
C GLU A 104 29.24 -5.64 -25.70
N SER A 105 28.46 -5.50 -24.62
CA SER A 105 27.10 -6.05 -24.52
C SER A 105 26.11 -5.01 -23.97
N LEU A 106 25.85 -3.99 -24.77
CA LEU A 106 24.93 -2.89 -24.42
C LEU A 106 23.44 -3.23 -24.59
N GLY A 107 23.10 -4.31 -25.30
CA GLY A 107 21.71 -4.65 -25.61
C GLY A 107 21.02 -3.49 -26.36
N ASP A 108 19.83 -3.11 -25.91
CA ASP A 108 19.01 -2.04 -26.51
C ASP A 108 19.70 -0.67 -26.51
N LEU A 109 20.70 -0.45 -25.64
CA LEU A 109 21.48 0.80 -25.58
C LEU A 109 22.45 0.96 -26.77
N ALA A 110 22.73 -0.11 -27.53
CA ALA A 110 23.68 -0.07 -28.64
C ALA A 110 23.26 0.91 -29.75
N GLU A 111 21.95 1.12 -29.94
CA GLU A 111 21.43 2.07 -30.94
C GLU A 111 21.79 3.53 -30.60
N CYS A 112 21.98 3.85 -29.32
CA CYS A 112 22.41 5.18 -28.90
C CYS A 112 23.83 5.49 -29.38
N CYS A 113 24.69 4.49 -29.47
CA CYS A 113 26.09 4.66 -29.90
C CYS A 113 26.27 5.04 -31.36
N ALA A 114 25.24 4.89 -32.19
CA ALA A 114 25.24 5.35 -33.57
C ALA A 114 24.98 6.87 -33.69
N LYS A 115 24.56 7.54 -32.61
CA LYS A 115 24.23 8.97 -32.57
C LYS A 115 25.44 9.81 -32.14
N GLN A 116 25.43 11.09 -32.47
CA GLN A 116 26.39 12.09 -31.95
C GLN A 116 25.78 12.84 -30.76
N GLU A 117 26.59 13.61 -30.04
CA GLU A 117 26.07 14.50 -29.01
C GLU A 117 25.37 15.72 -29.62
N PRO A 118 24.24 16.19 -29.04
CA PRO A 118 23.62 15.76 -27.77
C PRO A 118 22.62 14.59 -27.89
N GLU A 119 22.30 14.12 -29.10
CA GLU A 119 21.27 13.09 -29.32
C GLU A 119 21.66 11.73 -28.72
N ARG A 120 22.95 11.44 -28.59
CA ARG A 120 23.47 10.23 -27.94
C ARG A 120 23.15 10.25 -26.44
N ASN A 121 23.50 11.31 -25.70
CA ASN A 121 23.12 11.43 -24.29
C ASN A 121 21.59 11.34 -24.12
N GLN A 122 20.82 12.07 -24.94
CA GLN A 122 19.36 12.02 -24.89
C GLN A 122 18.80 10.60 -25.13
N CYS A 123 19.43 9.82 -26.00
CA CYS A 123 19.06 8.43 -26.21
C CYS A 123 19.31 7.59 -24.95
N PHE A 124 20.49 7.68 -24.35
CA PHE A 124 20.79 6.97 -23.10
C PHE A 124 19.87 7.36 -21.95
N LEU A 125 19.52 8.66 -21.82
CA LEU A 125 18.59 9.15 -20.80
C LEU A 125 17.20 8.50 -20.91
N LYS A 126 16.68 8.26 -22.12
CA LYS A 126 15.37 7.63 -22.31
C LYS A 126 15.29 6.20 -21.78
N HIS A 127 16.43 5.50 -21.76
CA HIS A 127 16.53 4.13 -21.24
C HIS A 127 16.72 4.07 -19.71
N LYS A 128 16.97 5.21 -19.04
CA LYS A 128 17.09 5.24 -17.57
C LYS A 128 15.81 4.78 -16.88
N ASP A 129 14.64 5.09 -17.44
CA ASP A 129 13.33 4.70 -16.91
C ASP A 129 12.91 3.26 -17.22
N ASP A 130 13.75 2.44 -17.86
CA ASP A 130 13.33 1.09 -18.25
C ASP A 130 13.00 0.27 -17.00
N ASP A 131 11.86 -0.42 -16.97
CA ASP A 131 11.54 -1.29 -15.84
C ASP A 131 12.48 -2.49 -15.90
N LEU A 132 13.36 -2.58 -14.92
CA LEU A 132 14.39 -3.60 -14.86
C LEU A 132 14.11 -4.48 -13.66
N ASP A 133 14.04 -5.79 -13.91
CA ASP A 133 14.01 -6.81 -12.86
C ASP A 133 15.37 -6.91 -12.17
N ILE A 134 15.71 -5.87 -11.39
CA ILE A 134 16.90 -5.82 -10.55
C ILE A 134 16.56 -6.61 -9.29
N PRO A 135 17.30 -7.71 -8.99
CA PRO A 135 17.01 -8.51 -7.80
C PRO A 135 16.98 -7.66 -6.53
N PRO A 136 16.09 -8.00 -5.57
CA PRO A 136 16.09 -7.37 -4.26
C PRO A 136 17.48 -7.40 -3.61
N LEU A 137 17.79 -6.40 -2.80
CA LEU A 137 19.03 -6.41 -2.01
C LEU A 137 18.97 -7.61 -1.07
N ALA A 138 19.96 -8.50 -1.17
CA ALA A 138 20.05 -9.64 -0.28
C ALA A 138 20.13 -9.16 1.19
N ALA A 139 19.41 -9.85 2.07
CA ALA A 139 19.52 -9.63 3.51
C ALA A 139 20.99 -9.71 3.91
N THR A 140 21.51 -8.62 4.46
CA THR A 140 22.94 -8.49 4.70
C THR A 140 23.27 -9.00 6.10
N ASP A 141 24.07 -10.05 6.19
CA ASP A 141 24.57 -10.54 7.48
C ASP A 141 25.48 -9.47 8.14
N PRO A 142 25.13 -8.97 9.34
CA PRO A 142 25.89 -7.91 10.03
C PRO A 142 27.36 -8.28 10.29
N SER A 143 27.68 -9.57 10.44
CA SER A 143 29.07 -10.01 10.66
C SER A 143 29.88 -10.04 9.35
N ALA A 144 29.27 -10.51 8.27
CA ALA A 144 29.88 -10.55 6.95
C ALA A 144 30.17 -9.14 6.40
N ILE A 145 29.23 -8.20 6.55
CA ILE A 145 29.43 -6.82 6.09
C ILE A 145 30.55 -6.11 6.86
N CYS A 146 30.65 -6.32 8.17
CA CYS A 146 31.74 -5.76 8.97
C CYS A 146 33.10 -6.36 8.58
N THR A 147 33.15 -7.67 8.36
CA THR A 147 34.38 -8.33 7.87
C THR A 147 34.81 -7.76 6.52
N ALA A 148 33.86 -7.62 5.59
CA ALA A 148 34.12 -7.03 4.28
C ALA A 148 34.53 -5.55 4.39
N PHE A 149 33.95 -4.78 5.31
CA PHE A 149 34.28 -3.38 5.54
C PHE A 149 35.71 -3.20 6.06
N HIS A 150 36.12 -3.98 7.06
CA HIS A 150 37.50 -3.94 7.58
C HIS A 150 38.54 -4.38 6.55
N GLN A 151 38.21 -5.34 5.68
CA GLN A 151 39.14 -5.87 4.68
C GLN A 151 39.18 -5.03 3.39
N PHE A 152 38.03 -4.50 2.97
CA PHE A 152 37.83 -3.91 1.65
C PHE A 152 36.88 -2.69 1.71
N GLU A 153 37.15 -1.74 2.60
CA GLU A 153 36.34 -0.53 2.83
C GLU A 153 35.83 0.09 1.52
N GLN A 154 36.75 0.44 0.62
CA GLN A 154 36.42 1.10 -0.65
C GLN A 154 35.54 0.25 -1.58
N LYS A 155 35.67 -1.08 -1.53
CA LYS A 155 34.81 -1.99 -2.30
C LYS A 155 33.41 -2.04 -1.72
N VAL A 156 33.27 -2.00 -0.40
CA VAL A 156 31.97 -1.96 0.28
C VAL A 156 31.24 -0.65 0.00
N LEU A 157 31.94 0.48 0.08
CA LEU A 157 31.37 1.80 -0.23
C LEU A 157 31.03 1.94 -1.72
N GLY A 158 31.91 1.48 -2.62
CA GLY A 158 31.63 1.45 -4.06
C GLY A 158 30.43 0.57 -4.41
N LYS A 159 30.27 -0.58 -3.73
CA LYS A 159 29.07 -1.42 -3.87
C LYS A 159 27.81 -0.71 -3.40
N PHE A 160 27.86 0.04 -2.29
CA PHE A 160 26.73 0.83 -1.82
C PHE A 160 26.29 1.86 -2.86
N ILE A 161 27.24 2.65 -3.41
CA ILE A 161 26.96 3.61 -4.48
C ILE A 161 26.30 2.93 -5.68
N TYR A 162 26.92 1.85 -6.18
CA TYR A 162 26.44 1.11 -7.35
C TYR A 162 25.02 0.56 -7.16
N GLU A 163 24.74 -0.10 -6.03
CA GLU A 163 23.44 -0.75 -5.80
C GLU A 163 22.31 0.27 -5.64
N ILE A 164 22.57 1.44 -5.06
CA ILE A 164 21.58 2.52 -4.95
C ILE A 164 21.38 3.21 -6.29
N ALA A 165 22.46 3.61 -6.97
CA ALA A 165 22.40 4.33 -8.24
C ALA A 165 21.71 3.53 -9.35
N ARG A 166 21.96 2.23 -9.47
CA ARG A 166 21.29 1.39 -10.49
C ARG A 166 19.80 1.18 -10.25
N ARG A 167 19.34 1.27 -8.99
CA ARG A 167 17.92 1.15 -8.60
C ARG A 167 17.19 2.49 -8.65
N HIS A 168 17.93 3.60 -8.55
CA HIS A 168 17.42 4.95 -8.59
C HIS A 168 18.20 5.73 -9.66
N PRO A 169 17.83 5.59 -10.95
CA PRO A 169 18.62 6.10 -12.07
C PRO A 169 18.67 7.64 -12.19
N TYR A 170 17.86 8.34 -11.39
CA TYR A 170 17.86 9.79 -11.21
C TYR A 170 18.31 10.22 -9.81
N PHE A 171 18.97 9.34 -9.03
CA PHE A 171 19.44 9.73 -7.71
C PHE A 171 20.42 10.90 -7.82
N TYR A 172 20.25 11.92 -6.98
CA TYR A 172 21.12 13.08 -6.95
C TYR A 172 22.54 12.71 -6.51
N GLY A 173 23.49 12.68 -7.46
CA GLY A 173 24.84 12.13 -7.26
C GLY A 173 25.58 12.67 -6.02
N PRO A 174 25.68 14.00 -5.82
CA PRO A 174 26.27 14.59 -4.62
C PRO A 174 25.67 14.10 -3.30
N GLU A 175 24.35 13.93 -3.23
CA GLU A 175 23.67 13.40 -2.05
C GLU A 175 23.96 11.91 -1.83
N LEU A 176 24.12 11.12 -2.90
CA LEU A 176 24.50 9.71 -2.77
C LEU A 176 25.90 9.57 -2.17
N LEU A 177 26.83 10.45 -2.52
CA LEU A 177 28.15 10.49 -1.90
C LEU A 177 28.06 10.90 -0.43
N TYR A 178 27.16 11.82 -0.06
CA TYR A 178 26.89 12.15 1.34
C TYR A 178 26.35 10.94 2.12
N TYR A 179 25.32 10.24 1.62
CA TYR A 179 24.80 9.04 2.29
C TYR A 179 25.80 7.90 2.34
N THR A 180 26.76 7.85 1.43
CA THR A 180 27.88 6.91 1.51
C THR A 180 28.79 7.23 2.70
N GLN A 181 28.95 8.51 3.08
CA GLN A 181 29.64 8.91 4.31
C GLN A 181 28.86 8.56 5.56
N GLU A 182 27.53 8.74 5.58
CA GLU A 182 26.68 8.26 6.69
C GLU A 182 26.81 6.74 6.87
N TYR A 183 26.69 6.00 5.76
CA TYR A 183 26.84 4.54 5.75
C TYR A 183 28.21 4.08 6.28
N LYS A 184 29.29 4.76 5.84
CA LYS A 184 30.64 4.53 6.37
C LYS A 184 30.70 4.77 7.88
N GLY A 185 30.06 5.85 8.36
CA GLY A 185 29.99 6.19 9.78
C GLY A 185 29.30 5.11 10.60
N ASP A 186 28.14 4.64 10.14
CA ASP A 186 27.37 3.58 10.82
C ASP A 186 28.14 2.25 10.86
N LEU A 187 28.84 1.88 9.78
CA LEU A 187 29.71 0.70 9.77
C LEU A 187 30.90 0.87 10.73
N THR A 188 31.54 2.03 10.73
CA THR A 188 32.68 2.33 11.62
C THR A 188 32.28 2.21 13.08
N GLU A 189 31.10 2.72 13.45
CA GLU A 189 30.56 2.64 14.81
C GLU A 189 30.15 1.22 15.19
N CYS A 190 29.32 0.58 14.37
CA CYS A 190 28.66 -0.67 14.76
C CYS A 190 29.51 -1.92 14.56
N CYS A 191 30.51 -1.90 13.69
CA CYS A 191 31.38 -3.07 13.52
C CYS A 191 32.29 -3.33 14.73
N GLU A 192 32.52 -2.30 15.54
CA GLU A 192 33.22 -2.40 16.84
C GLU A 192 32.28 -2.73 18.00
N ALA A 193 30.95 -2.75 17.78
CA ALA A 193 29.99 -3.09 18.82
C ALA A 193 29.99 -4.58 19.16
N ALA A 194 29.70 -4.90 20.42
CA ALA A 194 29.59 -6.29 20.89
C ALA A 194 28.47 -7.05 20.16
N ASP A 195 27.32 -6.38 19.96
CA ASP A 195 26.21 -6.88 19.14
C ASP A 195 26.06 -6.03 17.88
N LYS A 196 26.66 -6.51 16.79
CA LYS A 196 26.65 -5.85 15.48
C LYS A 196 25.24 -5.77 14.90
N ALA A 197 24.41 -6.78 15.12
CA ALA A 197 23.06 -6.84 14.55
C ALA A 197 22.14 -5.82 15.22
N ALA A 198 22.18 -5.75 16.56
CA ALA A 198 21.41 -4.79 17.33
C ALA A 198 21.82 -3.33 17.04
N CYS A 199 23.10 -3.09 16.69
CA CYS A 199 23.57 -1.75 16.31
C CYS A 199 23.24 -1.42 14.84
N LEU A 200 23.61 -2.28 13.89
CA LEU A 200 23.48 -1.99 12.46
C LEU A 200 22.03 -1.96 11.99
N GLY A 201 21.17 -2.90 12.42
CA GLY A 201 19.81 -3.03 11.91
C GLY A 201 19.02 -1.71 11.93
N PRO A 202 18.82 -1.08 13.11
CA PRO A 202 18.07 0.18 13.21
C PRO A 202 18.69 1.35 12.42
N LYS A 203 20.03 1.43 12.35
CA LYS A 203 20.74 2.48 11.62
C LYS A 203 20.59 2.33 10.10
N LEU A 204 20.75 1.11 9.60
CA LEU A 204 20.55 0.80 8.18
C LEU A 204 19.09 1.01 7.75
N ASP A 205 18.12 0.65 8.60
CA ASP A 205 16.70 0.93 8.34
C ASP A 205 16.42 2.45 8.27
N ALA A 206 17.02 3.22 9.18
CA ALA A 206 16.90 4.67 9.18
C ALA A 206 17.56 5.30 7.94
N LEU A 207 18.77 4.85 7.59
CA LEU A 207 19.49 5.30 6.40
C LEU A 207 18.73 4.95 5.12
N GLN A 208 18.19 3.72 5.01
CA GLN A 208 17.38 3.30 3.88
C GLN A 208 16.18 4.23 3.68
N LYS A 209 15.49 4.63 4.76
CA LYS A 209 14.37 5.58 4.69
C LYS A 209 14.82 6.96 4.21
N LYS A 210 15.98 7.46 4.66
CA LYS A 210 16.55 8.74 4.18
C LYS A 210 16.93 8.68 2.71
N VAL A 211 17.66 7.63 2.29
CA VAL A 211 18.10 7.41 0.91
C VAL A 211 16.88 7.30 -0.02
N GLN A 212 15.87 6.53 0.36
CA GLN A 212 14.62 6.43 -0.40
C GLN A 212 13.96 7.81 -0.55
N ARG A 213 13.82 8.57 0.55
CA ARG A 213 13.25 9.92 0.50
C ARG A 213 14.02 10.84 -0.45
N SER A 214 15.35 10.81 -0.41
CA SER A 214 16.20 11.63 -1.28
C SER A 214 16.07 11.23 -2.76
N ALA A 215 16.10 9.92 -3.06
CA ALA A 215 15.85 9.40 -4.41
C ALA A 215 14.54 9.94 -4.98
N TYR A 216 13.47 9.90 -4.18
CA TYR A 216 12.15 10.33 -4.59
C TYR A 216 12.04 11.84 -4.81
N ARG A 217 12.71 12.65 -3.99
CA ARG A 217 12.76 14.10 -4.17
C ARG A 217 13.45 14.48 -5.46
N GLU A 218 14.48 13.74 -5.85
CA GLU A 218 15.19 14.03 -7.10
C GLU A 218 14.40 13.58 -8.32
N GLU A 219 13.85 12.37 -8.29
CA GLU A 219 12.97 11.86 -9.35
C GLU A 219 11.80 12.82 -9.64
N PHE A 220 11.19 13.38 -8.58
CA PHE A 220 10.17 14.41 -8.70
C PHE A 220 10.63 15.65 -9.49
N LYS A 221 11.83 16.17 -9.20
CA LYS A 221 12.37 17.35 -9.88
C LYS A 221 12.71 17.04 -11.34
N CYS A 222 13.30 15.87 -11.59
CA CYS A 222 13.63 15.43 -12.95
C CYS A 222 12.37 15.26 -13.79
N SER A 223 11.33 14.67 -13.24
CA SER A 223 10.03 14.60 -13.92
C SER A 223 9.43 15.99 -14.14
N MET A 224 9.44 16.87 -13.13
CA MET A 224 8.93 18.23 -13.29
C MET A 224 9.63 18.97 -14.42
N LEU A 225 10.94 18.82 -14.52
CA LEU A 225 11.75 19.36 -15.60
C LEU A 225 11.36 18.77 -16.97
N GLN A 226 11.22 17.45 -17.07
CA GLN A 226 10.85 16.76 -18.32
C GLN A 226 9.44 17.11 -18.79
N ASN A 227 8.48 17.15 -17.86
CA ASN A 227 7.05 17.26 -18.15
C ASN A 227 6.52 18.70 -18.19
N SER A 228 7.20 19.63 -17.52
CA SER A 228 6.73 21.02 -17.39
C SER A 228 7.82 22.07 -17.63
N GLY A 229 9.06 21.66 -17.89
CA GLY A 229 10.15 22.54 -18.25
C GLY A 229 10.81 23.26 -17.07
N GLU A 230 11.89 23.98 -17.37
CA GLU A 230 12.74 24.66 -16.40
C GLU A 230 11.99 25.72 -15.58
N ASN A 231 11.08 26.46 -16.20
CA ASN A 231 10.30 27.50 -15.50
C ASN A 231 9.44 26.91 -14.36
N ALA A 232 8.85 25.74 -14.57
CA ALA A 232 8.05 25.08 -13.54
C ALA A 232 8.91 24.65 -12.34
N LEU A 233 10.10 24.09 -12.61
CA LEU A 233 11.05 23.71 -11.56
C LEU A 233 11.59 24.95 -10.82
N ARG A 234 11.86 26.04 -11.55
CA ARG A 234 12.27 27.32 -10.95
C ARG A 234 11.18 27.88 -10.05
N ASP A 235 9.93 27.88 -10.47
CA ASP A 235 8.80 28.38 -9.66
C ASP A 235 8.56 27.50 -8.42
N TRP A 236 8.78 26.18 -8.54
CA TRP A 236 8.81 25.27 -7.39
C TRP A 236 9.90 25.69 -6.40
N PHE A 237 11.13 25.97 -6.86
CA PHE A 237 12.21 26.45 -6.00
C PHE A 237 11.93 27.83 -5.43
N VAL A 238 11.31 28.76 -6.16
CA VAL A 238 10.89 30.07 -5.61
C VAL A 238 9.99 29.85 -4.41
N SER A 239 8.98 28.99 -4.53
CA SER A 239 8.03 28.70 -3.46
C SER A 239 8.72 28.05 -2.26
N ASP A 240 9.48 26.98 -2.51
CA ASP A 240 10.17 26.21 -1.48
C ASP A 240 11.23 27.03 -0.73
N LEU A 241 12.08 27.77 -1.46
CA LEU A 241 13.11 28.64 -0.86
C LEU A 241 12.51 29.81 -0.10
N THR A 242 11.41 30.40 -0.57
CA THR A 242 10.72 31.46 0.17
C THR A 242 10.22 30.97 1.52
N LYS A 243 9.70 29.74 1.58
CA LYS A 243 9.23 29.12 2.82
C LYS A 243 10.39 28.77 3.75
N ARG A 244 11.50 28.27 3.21
CA ARG A 244 12.72 27.97 3.98
C ARG A 244 13.42 29.23 4.47
N PHE A 245 13.41 30.29 3.68
CA PHE A 245 14.13 31.54 3.92
C PHE A 245 13.21 32.77 3.82
N PRO A 246 12.20 32.91 4.69
CA PRO A 246 11.18 33.97 4.57
C PRO A 246 11.75 35.38 4.73
N ASN A 247 12.96 35.53 5.27
CA ASN A 247 13.64 36.81 5.42
C ASN A 247 14.44 37.22 4.17
N ALA A 248 14.73 36.28 3.27
CA ALA A 248 15.39 36.59 2.02
C ALA A 248 14.48 37.45 1.13
N ASP A 249 15.04 38.43 0.43
CA ASP A 249 14.30 39.20 -0.55
C ASP A 249 14.06 38.43 -1.85
N PHE A 250 13.18 38.95 -2.71
CA PHE A 250 12.82 38.29 -3.97
C PHE A 250 14.01 38.09 -4.91
N MET A 251 14.95 39.03 -4.96
CA MET A 251 16.11 38.92 -5.85
C MET A 251 17.04 37.80 -5.41
N MET A 252 17.28 37.69 -4.09
CA MET A 252 18.04 36.60 -3.49
C MET A 252 17.35 35.25 -3.74
N VAL A 253 16.04 35.14 -3.48
CA VAL A 253 15.27 33.92 -3.73
C VAL A 253 15.28 33.53 -5.21
N SER A 254 15.04 34.48 -6.12
CA SER A 254 15.01 34.23 -7.55
C SER A 254 16.36 33.77 -8.09
N LYS A 255 17.46 34.34 -7.59
CA LYS A 255 18.81 33.88 -7.94
C LYS A 255 19.03 32.44 -7.46
N LEU A 256 18.78 32.17 -6.18
CA LEU A 256 18.93 30.82 -5.63
C LEU A 256 18.05 29.82 -6.39
N ALA A 257 16.81 30.16 -6.69
CA ALA A 257 15.91 29.29 -7.44
C ALA A 257 16.44 28.98 -8.85
N THR A 258 17.06 29.97 -9.51
CA THR A 258 17.71 29.78 -10.81
C THR A 258 18.91 28.84 -10.68
N ASP A 259 19.81 29.09 -9.73
CA ASP A 259 21.00 28.26 -9.52
C ASP A 259 20.62 26.81 -9.13
N PHE A 260 19.63 26.62 -8.26
CA PHE A 260 19.10 25.30 -7.92
C PHE A 260 18.48 24.60 -9.15
N THR A 261 17.78 25.34 -10.01
CA THR A 261 17.18 24.79 -11.24
C THR A 261 18.27 24.32 -12.20
N THR A 262 19.33 25.12 -12.37
CA THR A 262 20.51 24.77 -13.20
C THR A 262 21.17 23.50 -12.70
N VAL A 263 21.54 23.45 -11.40
CA VAL A 263 22.13 22.26 -10.78
C VAL A 263 21.27 21.03 -11.02
N HIS A 264 19.97 21.10 -10.69
CA HIS A 264 19.09 19.94 -10.84
C HIS A 264 18.88 19.55 -12.31
N LYS A 265 18.89 20.49 -13.25
CA LYS A 265 18.85 20.19 -14.69
C LYS A 265 20.06 19.38 -15.12
N GLU A 266 21.27 19.78 -14.74
CA GLU A 266 22.51 19.06 -15.03
C GLU A 266 22.46 17.64 -14.46
N CYS A 267 22.06 17.50 -13.19
CA CYS A 267 21.94 16.19 -12.55
C CYS A 267 20.91 15.30 -13.26
N CYS A 268 19.74 15.84 -13.62
CA CYS A 268 18.72 15.08 -14.33
C CYS A 268 19.14 14.69 -15.76
N GLN A 269 20.03 15.48 -16.37
CA GLN A 269 20.65 15.20 -17.67
C GLN A 269 21.91 14.32 -17.57
N SER A 270 22.23 13.86 -16.36
CA SER A 270 23.37 13.00 -16.05
C SER A 270 24.71 13.65 -16.33
N ASP A 271 24.77 14.97 -16.29
CA ASP A 271 26.05 15.68 -16.17
C ASP A 271 26.46 15.76 -14.70
N MET A 272 26.77 14.59 -14.12
CA MET A 272 26.98 14.44 -12.67
C MET A 272 28.19 15.22 -12.15
N LEU A 273 29.17 15.50 -13.01
CA LEU A 273 30.37 16.24 -12.64
C LEU A 273 30.10 17.75 -12.61
N GLU A 274 29.44 18.29 -13.64
CA GLU A 274 28.99 19.68 -13.66
C GLU A 274 27.99 19.94 -12.53
N CYS A 275 26.96 19.11 -12.41
CA CYS A 275 25.97 19.11 -11.33
C CYS A 275 26.60 19.22 -9.93
N ALA A 276 27.67 18.46 -9.65
CA ALA A 276 28.31 18.46 -8.35
C ALA A 276 29.14 19.71 -8.08
N ASP A 277 29.79 20.23 -9.12
CA ASP A 277 30.64 21.41 -9.04
C ASP A 277 29.79 22.67 -8.87
N ASP A 278 28.75 22.82 -9.69
CA ASP A 278 27.78 23.91 -9.61
C ASP A 278 27.01 23.87 -8.28
N ARG A 279 26.76 22.67 -7.72
CA ARG A 279 26.25 22.54 -6.35
C ARG A 279 27.23 23.06 -5.31
N ALA A 280 28.53 22.81 -5.47
CA ALA A 280 29.54 23.28 -4.54
C ALA A 280 29.63 24.82 -4.58
N ASP A 281 29.54 25.41 -5.76
CA ASP A 281 29.49 26.86 -5.95
C ASP A 281 28.23 27.49 -5.37
N LEU A 282 27.06 26.89 -5.58
CA LEU A 282 25.82 27.33 -4.95
C LEU A 282 25.91 27.26 -3.42
N THR A 283 26.49 26.19 -2.89
CA THR A 283 26.73 26.00 -1.46
C THR A 283 27.65 27.08 -0.89
N LYS A 284 28.72 27.43 -1.61
CA LYS A 284 29.62 28.52 -1.27
C LYS A 284 28.90 29.87 -1.28
N TYR A 285 28.14 30.16 -2.35
CA TYR A 285 27.35 31.37 -2.48
C TYR A 285 26.37 31.55 -1.32
N MET A 286 25.63 30.50 -0.95
CA MET A 286 24.70 30.52 0.18
C MET A 286 25.42 30.85 1.51
N CYS A 287 26.63 30.35 1.71
CA CYS A 287 27.39 30.60 2.93
C CYS A 287 28.00 32.00 3.00
N GLU A 288 28.47 32.53 1.88
CA GLU A 288 28.95 33.91 1.76
C GLU A 288 27.81 34.92 1.96
N ASN A 289 26.59 34.56 1.55
CA ASN A 289 25.39 35.40 1.65
C ASN A 289 24.45 35.00 2.80
N GLN A 290 24.92 34.18 3.76
CA GLN A 290 24.07 33.60 4.81
C GLN A 290 23.28 34.65 5.61
N ALA A 291 23.85 35.84 5.82
CA ALA A 291 23.18 36.91 6.57
C ALA A 291 21.93 37.46 5.87
N SER A 292 21.94 37.49 4.53
CA SER A 292 20.82 37.93 3.70
C SER A 292 19.82 36.81 3.41
N ILE A 293 20.23 35.55 3.56
CA ILE A 293 19.36 34.38 3.33
C ILE A 293 18.68 33.96 4.64
N SER A 294 19.48 33.52 5.62
CA SER A 294 19.00 33.15 6.95
C SER A 294 20.17 33.01 7.93
N PRO A 295 20.09 33.64 9.12
CA PRO A 295 21.14 33.51 10.14
C PRO A 295 21.32 32.06 10.63
N THR A 296 20.32 31.20 10.41
CA THR A 296 20.36 29.80 10.80
C THR A 296 21.28 28.93 9.95
N LEU A 297 21.79 29.44 8.81
CA LEU A 297 22.72 28.69 7.93
C LEU A 297 24.13 28.59 8.51
N LYS A 298 24.47 29.38 9.53
CA LYS A 298 25.80 29.39 10.16
C LYS A 298 26.26 28.03 10.66
N GLU A 299 25.33 27.20 11.14
CA GLU A 299 25.63 25.84 11.61
C GLU A 299 26.03 24.89 10.47
N CYS A 300 25.53 25.13 9.26
CA CYS A 300 25.85 24.35 8.07
C CYS A 300 27.19 24.77 7.47
N CYS A 301 27.45 26.08 7.40
CA CYS A 301 28.57 26.64 6.64
C CYS A 301 29.98 26.25 7.15
N ASN A 302 30.08 25.74 8.38
CA ASN A 302 31.34 25.26 8.96
C ASN A 302 31.62 23.76 8.71
N LYS A 303 30.71 23.04 8.03
CA LYS A 303 30.84 21.61 7.76
C LYS A 303 31.69 21.32 6.51
N PRO A 304 32.18 20.08 6.31
CA PRO A 304 32.79 19.64 5.05
C PRO A 304 31.83 19.75 3.86
N VAL A 305 32.32 19.80 2.62
CA VAL A 305 31.53 20.19 1.42
C VAL A 305 30.23 19.40 1.23
N LEU A 306 30.25 18.06 1.33
CA LEU A 306 29.04 17.25 1.16
C LEU A 306 28.05 17.44 2.31
N GLU A 307 28.52 17.36 3.56
CA GLU A 307 27.68 17.57 4.74
C GLU A 307 27.12 19.00 4.82
N LYS A 308 27.90 19.99 4.37
CA LYS A 308 27.47 21.39 4.22
C LYS A 308 26.35 21.50 3.20
N SER A 309 26.55 20.93 2.02
CA SER A 309 25.57 20.94 0.93
C SER A 309 24.25 20.27 1.34
N HIS A 310 24.34 19.13 2.06
CA HIS A 310 23.20 18.42 2.62
C HIS A 310 22.49 19.24 3.70
N CYS A 311 23.23 19.78 4.67
CA CYS A 311 22.69 20.60 5.75
C CYS A 311 21.93 21.83 5.23
N LEU A 312 22.47 22.51 4.20
CA LEU A 312 21.78 23.63 3.56
C LEU A 312 20.51 23.19 2.82
N ALA A 313 20.51 21.99 2.21
CA ALA A 313 19.36 21.44 1.51
C ALA A 313 18.20 21.13 2.47
N GLU A 314 18.50 20.48 3.59
CA GLU A 314 17.54 20.00 4.58
C GLU A 314 17.14 21.08 5.59
N LYS A 315 17.70 22.29 5.50
CA LYS A 315 17.38 23.35 6.46
C LYS A 315 15.90 23.72 6.36
N THR A 316 15.16 23.48 7.45
CA THR A 316 13.76 23.86 7.57
C THR A 316 13.61 25.37 7.81
N GLY A 317 12.50 25.93 7.35
CA GLY A 317 12.15 27.32 7.64
C GLY A 317 12.02 27.59 9.13
N VAL A 318 12.22 28.85 9.52
CA VAL A 318 11.85 29.33 10.86
C VAL A 318 10.34 29.51 10.86
N ASP A 319 9.62 28.95 11.83
CA ASP A 319 8.17 29.13 11.99
C ASP A 319 7.82 30.62 12.04
N SER A 320 7.46 31.22 10.90
CA SER A 320 6.96 32.58 10.83
C SER A 320 5.43 32.57 10.92
N THR A 321 4.91 32.14 12.06
CA THR A 321 3.45 32.18 12.37
C THR A 321 2.99 33.55 12.86
N ALA A 322 3.80 34.59 12.69
CA ALA A 322 3.42 35.96 13.04
C ALA A 322 2.37 36.51 12.05
N ASN A 323 1.11 36.38 12.46
CA ASN A 323 -0.09 37.12 12.04
C ASN A 323 -0.56 36.99 10.57
N LEU A 324 -1.11 35.81 10.24
CA LEU A 324 -1.68 35.42 8.93
C LEU A 324 -2.70 36.43 8.34
N ALA A 325 -3.49 37.12 9.17
CA ALA A 325 -4.52 38.07 8.70
C ALA A 325 -3.94 39.42 8.22
N ALA A 326 -2.87 39.91 8.84
CA ALA A 326 -2.17 41.11 8.38
C ALA A 326 -1.40 40.85 7.07
N ASN A 327 -1.10 39.58 6.78
CA ASN A 327 -0.30 39.15 5.65
C ASN A 327 -1.10 39.17 4.33
N LEU A 328 -2.35 38.72 4.30
CA LEU A 328 -3.18 38.69 3.07
C LEU A 328 -3.49 40.09 2.50
N ALA A 329 -3.72 41.09 3.36
CA ALA A 329 -4.04 42.45 2.94
C ALA A 329 -2.92 43.07 2.08
N VAL A 330 -1.66 42.73 2.37
CA VAL A 330 -0.50 43.20 1.58
C VAL A 330 -0.51 42.59 0.18
N VAL A 331 -0.89 41.32 0.05
CA VAL A 331 -1.01 40.66 -1.27
C VAL A 331 -2.17 41.24 -2.05
N ALA A 332 -3.34 41.43 -1.42
CA ALA A 332 -4.50 42.05 -2.07
C ALA A 332 -4.17 43.45 -2.59
N ALA A 333 -3.52 44.28 -1.78
CA ALA A 333 -3.07 45.61 -2.19
C ALA A 333 -2.11 45.60 -3.39
N GLY A 334 -1.24 44.58 -3.49
CA GLY A 334 -0.24 44.47 -4.56
C GLY A 334 -0.72 43.81 -5.85
N PHE A 335 -1.64 42.85 -5.74
CA PHE A 335 -1.97 41.89 -6.80
C PHE A 335 -3.47 41.82 -7.13
N VAL A 336 -4.31 42.62 -6.44
CA VAL A 336 -5.75 42.72 -6.70
C VAL A 336 -6.21 44.17 -6.76
N GLU A 337 -5.82 45.05 -5.85
CA GLU A 337 -6.37 46.41 -5.75
C GLU A 337 -5.69 47.44 -6.67
N LYS A 338 -4.51 47.10 -7.21
CA LYS A 338 -3.74 47.99 -8.07
C LYS A 338 -4.30 48.06 -9.50
N ASN A 339 -4.41 49.27 -10.05
CA ASN A 339 -4.95 49.48 -11.40
C ASN A 339 -3.99 49.08 -12.53
N ASP A 340 -2.71 48.84 -12.24
CA ASP A 340 -1.66 48.52 -13.22
C ASP A 340 -1.36 47.01 -13.32
N ILE A 341 -2.16 46.15 -12.69
CA ILE A 341 -1.95 44.68 -12.68
C ILE A 341 -1.85 44.12 -14.11
N CYS A 342 -2.83 44.41 -14.97
CA CYS A 342 -2.81 43.89 -16.35
C CYS A 342 -1.65 44.46 -17.18
N LYS A 343 -1.26 45.71 -16.93
CA LYS A 343 -0.08 46.30 -17.58
C LYS A 343 1.18 45.54 -17.17
N ASN A 344 1.40 45.36 -15.87
CA ASN A 344 2.55 44.64 -15.33
C ASN A 344 2.59 43.19 -15.80
N TYR A 345 1.44 42.52 -15.83
CA TYR A 345 1.29 41.16 -16.36
C TYR A 345 1.63 41.06 -17.85
N MET A 346 1.18 42.00 -18.69
CA MET A 346 1.47 41.96 -20.13
C MET A 346 2.91 42.38 -20.47
N GLU A 347 3.48 43.33 -19.74
CA GLU A 347 4.84 43.83 -20.00
C GLU A 347 5.93 42.90 -19.44
N ALA A 348 5.67 42.23 -18.32
CA ALA A 348 6.65 41.39 -17.62
C ALA A 348 5.98 40.20 -16.91
N LYS A 349 5.29 39.35 -17.68
CA LYS A 349 4.50 38.20 -17.19
C LYS A 349 5.24 37.35 -16.16
N ASP A 350 6.42 36.84 -16.52
CA ASP A 350 7.17 35.89 -15.68
C ASP A 350 7.68 36.53 -14.37
N ASP A 351 8.18 37.76 -14.44
CA ASP A 351 8.63 38.51 -13.26
C ASP A 351 7.45 38.87 -12.34
N PHE A 352 6.30 39.22 -12.91
CA PHE A 352 5.11 39.56 -12.16
C PHE A 352 4.51 38.35 -11.45
N LEU A 353 4.38 37.21 -12.15
CA LEU A 353 3.92 35.94 -11.57
C LEU A 353 4.91 35.39 -10.55
N GLY A 354 6.22 35.51 -10.80
CA GLY A 354 7.26 35.13 -9.84
C GLY A 354 7.17 35.94 -8.54
N LYS A 355 6.93 37.25 -8.64
CA LYS A 355 6.69 38.11 -7.46
C LYS A 355 5.41 37.75 -6.73
N PHE A 356 4.33 37.46 -7.46
CA PHE A 356 3.09 36.96 -6.85
C PHE A 356 3.36 35.68 -6.06
N LEU A 357 4.01 34.70 -6.68
CA LEU A 357 4.33 33.41 -6.05
C LEU A 357 5.22 33.58 -4.81
N TYR A 358 6.25 34.42 -4.87
CA TYR A 358 7.08 34.77 -3.72
C TYR A 358 6.27 35.41 -2.59
N GLU A 359 5.51 36.48 -2.87
CA GLU A 359 4.75 37.18 -1.83
C GLU A 359 3.67 36.28 -1.21
N TYR A 360 3.01 35.44 -2.01
CA TYR A 360 2.01 34.49 -1.54
C TYR A 360 2.65 33.36 -0.72
N SER A 361 3.72 32.73 -1.21
CA SER A 361 4.43 31.64 -0.51
C SER A 361 5.00 32.09 0.84
N LYS A 362 5.55 33.30 0.90
CA LYS A 362 6.07 33.92 2.14
C LYS A 362 5.03 34.03 3.24
N ARG A 363 3.76 34.15 2.87
CA ARG A 363 2.63 34.40 3.78
C ARG A 363 1.81 33.15 4.07
N HIS A 364 2.07 32.08 3.32
CA HIS A 364 1.48 30.77 3.49
C HIS A 364 2.56 29.69 3.69
N PRO A 365 3.38 29.79 4.76
CA PRO A 365 4.36 28.76 5.10
C PRO A 365 3.71 27.41 5.41
N ASP A 366 2.41 27.39 5.69
CA ASP A 366 1.56 26.24 5.93
C ASP A 366 1.09 25.51 4.65
N TYR A 367 1.05 26.16 3.50
CA TYR A 367 0.57 25.54 2.26
C TYR A 367 1.65 24.69 1.58
N PRO A 368 1.35 23.49 1.04
CA PRO A 368 2.32 22.77 0.23
C PRO A 368 2.72 23.55 -1.03
N VAL A 369 3.93 23.29 -1.52
CA VAL A 369 4.45 23.95 -2.74
C VAL A 369 3.55 23.64 -3.95
N SER A 370 3.06 22.40 -4.07
CA SER A 370 2.08 22.01 -5.10
C SER A 370 0.83 22.88 -5.11
N LEU A 371 0.26 23.18 -3.93
CA LEU A 371 -0.89 24.07 -3.80
C LEU A 371 -0.54 25.50 -4.20
N LEU A 372 0.58 26.04 -3.73
CA LEU A 372 1.04 27.39 -4.08
C LEU A 372 1.18 27.55 -5.61
N LEU A 373 1.73 26.56 -6.29
CA LEU A 373 1.82 26.53 -7.75
C LEU A 373 0.44 26.45 -8.42
N ARG A 374 -0.50 25.66 -7.89
CA ARG A 374 -1.89 25.62 -8.39
C ARG A 374 -2.58 26.98 -8.26
N LEU A 375 -2.41 27.66 -7.11
CA LEU A 375 -2.97 28.98 -6.88
C LEU A 375 -2.37 30.02 -7.82
N ALA A 376 -1.06 29.97 -8.08
CA ALA A 376 -0.40 30.83 -9.06
C ALA A 376 -0.89 30.58 -10.49
N LYS A 377 -1.08 29.33 -10.91
CA LYS A 377 -1.69 29.02 -12.21
C LYS A 377 -3.14 29.50 -12.31
N ARG A 378 -3.92 29.40 -11.22
CA ARG A 378 -5.28 29.94 -11.19
C ARG A 378 -5.28 31.45 -11.34
N TYR A 379 -4.37 32.14 -10.63
CA TYR A 379 -4.18 33.58 -10.74
C TYR A 379 -3.82 34.00 -12.16
N GLU A 380 -2.84 33.33 -12.78
CA GLU A 380 -2.44 33.54 -14.18
C GLU A 380 -3.63 33.40 -15.13
N ALA A 381 -4.39 32.29 -15.05
CA ALA A 381 -5.54 32.04 -15.91
C ALA A 381 -6.64 33.12 -15.73
N THR A 382 -6.85 33.59 -14.49
CA THR A 382 -7.78 34.68 -14.22
C THR A 382 -7.30 35.99 -14.83
N LEU A 383 -6.00 36.31 -14.77
CA LEU A 383 -5.46 37.49 -15.45
C LEU A 383 -5.54 37.39 -16.97
N GLU A 384 -5.22 36.25 -17.57
CA GLU A 384 -5.37 36.03 -19.02
C GLU A 384 -6.80 36.31 -19.49
N LYS A 385 -7.79 35.82 -18.74
CA LYS A 385 -9.20 36.05 -19.01
C LYS A 385 -9.62 37.51 -18.76
N CYS A 386 -9.22 38.09 -17.63
CA CYS A 386 -9.73 39.38 -17.18
C CYS A 386 -9.05 40.57 -17.85
N CYS A 387 -7.76 40.48 -18.18
CA CYS A 387 -7.04 41.55 -18.87
C CYS A 387 -7.51 41.73 -20.32
N ALA A 388 -8.24 40.77 -20.88
CA ALA A 388 -8.92 40.88 -22.16
C ALA A 388 -10.39 41.37 -22.06
N SER A 389 -10.92 41.60 -20.85
CA SER A 389 -12.30 42.03 -20.60
C SER A 389 -12.47 43.54 -20.69
N THR A 390 -13.72 44.00 -20.91
CA THR A 390 -14.08 45.43 -20.85
C THR A 390 -14.11 45.99 -19.43
N ASP A 391 -14.35 45.13 -18.42
CA ASP A 391 -14.33 45.51 -17.00
C ASP A 391 -13.24 44.72 -16.27
N VAL A 392 -12.01 45.17 -16.48
CA VAL A 392 -10.77 44.50 -16.07
C VAL A 392 -10.69 44.32 -14.55
N GLN A 393 -10.87 45.41 -13.79
CA GLN A 393 -10.71 45.42 -12.34
C GLN A 393 -11.82 44.62 -11.65
N ALA A 394 -13.08 44.77 -12.07
CA ALA A 394 -14.16 43.98 -11.47
C ALA A 394 -13.97 42.48 -11.71
N CYS A 395 -13.41 42.10 -12.87
CA CYS A 395 -13.19 40.70 -13.24
C CYS A 395 -12.19 40.00 -12.30
N TYR A 396 -10.99 40.53 -12.07
CA TYR A 396 -10.01 39.85 -11.21
C TYR A 396 -10.12 40.21 -9.73
N SER A 397 -10.96 41.18 -9.34
CA SER A 397 -11.13 41.60 -7.93
C SER A 397 -11.47 40.46 -6.96
N LYS A 398 -12.06 39.37 -7.47
CA LYS A 398 -12.51 38.20 -6.70
C LYS A 398 -11.59 36.99 -6.82
N VAL A 399 -10.40 37.14 -7.43
CA VAL A 399 -9.51 36.00 -7.70
C VAL A 399 -9.14 35.20 -6.45
N PHE A 400 -9.04 35.84 -5.28
CA PHE A 400 -8.76 35.15 -4.03
C PHE A 400 -9.94 34.35 -3.48
N ASP A 401 -11.19 34.72 -3.83
CA ASP A 401 -12.36 33.91 -3.51
C ASP A 401 -12.31 32.58 -4.29
N GLU A 402 -11.75 32.59 -5.50
CA GLU A 402 -11.56 31.39 -6.33
C GLU A 402 -10.46 30.46 -5.79
N PHE A 403 -9.63 30.90 -4.84
CA PHE A 403 -8.60 30.06 -4.22
C PHE A 403 -9.18 29.15 -3.14
N GLN A 404 -10.25 29.56 -2.45
CA GLN A 404 -10.84 28.79 -1.36
C GLN A 404 -11.13 27.32 -1.73
N PRO A 405 -11.83 26.99 -2.84
CA PRO A 405 -12.06 25.59 -3.19
C PRO A 405 -10.77 24.80 -3.41
N LEU A 406 -9.76 25.41 -4.05
CA LEU A 406 -8.46 24.77 -4.31
C LEU A 406 -7.69 24.44 -3.03
N VAL A 407 -7.93 25.20 -1.95
CA VAL A 407 -7.35 24.95 -0.62
C VAL A 407 -8.19 23.93 0.16
N SER A 408 -9.52 24.07 0.18
CA SER A 408 -10.38 23.24 1.03
C SER A 408 -10.59 21.81 0.53
N GLU A 409 -10.68 21.60 -0.79
CA GLU A 409 -10.95 20.27 -1.38
C GLU A 409 -9.87 19.24 -0.99
N PRO A 410 -8.57 19.50 -1.16
CA PRO A 410 -7.54 18.53 -0.77
C PRO A 410 -7.51 18.23 0.73
N HIS A 411 -7.81 19.21 1.58
CA HIS A 411 -7.88 18.99 3.03
C HIS A 411 -8.98 17.99 3.40
N GLU A 412 -10.18 18.15 2.84
CA GLU A 412 -11.30 17.24 3.08
C GLU A 412 -11.05 15.84 2.50
N LEU A 413 -10.45 15.76 1.30
CA LEU A 413 -10.00 14.50 0.70
C LEU A 413 -9.04 13.75 1.60
N VAL A 414 -7.97 14.42 2.03
CA VAL A 414 -6.92 13.79 2.84
C VAL A 414 -7.48 13.37 4.20
N LYS A 415 -8.37 14.18 4.79
CA LYS A 415 -9.04 13.84 6.04
C LYS A 415 -9.86 12.55 5.91
N LYS A 416 -10.76 12.47 4.93
CA LYS A 416 -11.57 11.27 4.65
C LYS A 416 -10.69 10.05 4.35
N THR A 417 -9.64 10.23 3.54
CA THR A 417 -8.69 9.17 3.20
C THR A 417 -8.01 8.60 4.44
N CYS A 418 -7.57 9.47 5.36
CA CYS A 418 -6.97 9.04 6.61
C CYS A 418 -7.94 8.35 7.57
N GLU A 419 -9.22 8.72 7.56
CA GLU A 419 -10.27 8.02 8.31
C GLU A 419 -10.46 6.60 7.77
N VAL A 420 -10.54 6.42 6.44
CA VAL A 420 -10.65 5.09 5.81
C VAL A 420 -9.42 4.23 6.13
N LEU A 421 -8.21 4.79 5.99
CA LEU A 421 -6.98 4.08 6.35
C LEU A 421 -6.95 3.69 7.82
N GLY A 422 -7.38 4.57 8.73
CA GLY A 422 -7.45 4.29 10.16
C GLY A 422 -8.40 3.14 10.50
N ASN A 423 -9.52 3.03 9.79
CA ASN A 423 -10.52 1.99 10.00
C ASN A 423 -10.12 0.63 9.42
N LEU A 424 -9.49 0.61 8.24
CA LEU A 424 -9.20 -0.63 7.49
C LEU A 424 -7.76 -1.13 7.66
N GLY A 425 -6.87 -0.31 8.22
CA GLY A 425 -5.44 -0.56 8.19
C GLY A 425 -4.86 -0.46 6.78
N GLU A 426 -3.52 -0.58 6.67
CA GLU A 426 -2.82 -0.34 5.41
C GLU A 426 -3.23 -1.31 4.30
N TYR A 427 -3.29 -2.62 4.58
CA TYR A 427 -3.64 -3.62 3.57
C TYR A 427 -5.09 -3.48 3.07
N GLY A 428 -6.04 -3.23 3.98
CA GLY A 428 -7.43 -2.96 3.61
C GLY A 428 -7.56 -1.70 2.75
N PHE A 429 -6.84 -0.63 3.10
CA PHE A 429 -6.81 0.59 2.31
C PHE A 429 -6.17 0.40 0.92
N GLN A 430 -5.09 -0.41 0.80
CA GLN A 430 -4.53 -0.79 -0.51
C GLN A 430 -5.59 -1.42 -1.41
N ASN A 431 -6.43 -2.29 -0.84
CA ASN A 431 -7.48 -2.98 -1.57
C ASN A 431 -8.59 -2.00 -2.02
N VAL A 432 -8.93 -0.99 -1.22
CA VAL A 432 -9.86 0.09 -1.62
C VAL A 432 -9.31 0.87 -2.81
N VAL A 433 -8.05 1.33 -2.74
CA VAL A 433 -7.39 2.07 -3.83
C VAL A 433 -7.32 1.20 -5.10
N LEU A 434 -7.01 -0.09 -4.95
CA LEU A 434 -6.91 -1.02 -6.07
C LEU A 434 -8.24 -1.16 -6.83
N VAL A 435 -9.36 -1.32 -6.12
CA VAL A 435 -10.69 -1.39 -6.74
C VAL A 435 -11.01 -0.09 -7.48
N ASP A 436 -10.82 1.05 -6.81
CA ASP A 436 -11.15 2.36 -7.35
C ASP A 436 -10.41 2.62 -8.65
N TYR A 437 -9.08 2.49 -8.64
CA TYR A 437 -8.26 2.73 -9.82
C TYR A 437 -8.41 1.64 -10.89
N THR A 438 -8.78 0.41 -10.53
CA THR A 438 -9.14 -0.62 -11.52
C THR A 438 -10.40 -0.23 -12.28
N LYS A 439 -11.39 0.39 -11.65
CA LYS A 439 -12.59 0.87 -12.34
C LYS A 439 -12.32 2.11 -13.20
N LYS A 440 -11.45 3.00 -12.74
CA LYS A 440 -11.12 4.26 -13.45
C LYS A 440 -10.22 4.04 -14.66
N VAL A 441 -9.24 3.13 -14.55
CA VAL A 441 -8.21 2.88 -15.57
C VAL A 441 -7.92 1.37 -15.77
N PRO A 442 -8.94 0.56 -16.09
CA PRO A 442 -8.85 -0.92 -16.13
C PRO A 442 -7.83 -1.48 -17.12
N GLN A 443 -7.47 -0.70 -18.15
CA GLN A 443 -6.49 -1.05 -19.16
C GLN A 443 -5.05 -1.09 -18.62
N VAL A 444 -4.78 -0.41 -17.50
CA VAL A 444 -3.46 -0.44 -16.84
C VAL A 444 -3.15 -1.85 -16.35
N SER A 445 -1.88 -2.24 -16.48
CA SER A 445 -1.43 -3.59 -16.14
C SER A 445 -1.68 -3.91 -14.66
N THR A 446 -1.97 -5.18 -14.35
CA THR A 446 -2.20 -5.61 -12.96
C THR A 446 -1.02 -5.30 -12.04
N PRO A 447 0.24 -5.62 -12.41
CA PRO A 447 1.39 -5.28 -11.57
C PRO A 447 1.49 -3.78 -11.28
N THR A 448 1.24 -2.93 -12.28
CA THR A 448 1.28 -1.47 -12.12
C THR A 448 0.22 -0.96 -11.16
N LEU A 449 -1.03 -1.45 -11.25
CA LEU A 449 -2.10 -1.03 -10.34
C LEU A 449 -1.92 -1.54 -8.92
N VAL A 450 -1.41 -2.76 -8.74
CA VAL A 450 -1.07 -3.29 -7.41
C VAL A 450 0.05 -2.47 -6.77
N ASP A 451 1.12 -2.18 -7.51
CA ASP A 451 2.22 -1.34 -7.05
C ASP A 451 1.76 0.11 -6.73
N PHE A 452 0.95 0.71 -7.61
CA PHE A 452 0.32 2.02 -7.40
C PHE A 452 -0.45 2.04 -6.07
N SER A 453 -1.32 1.07 -5.85
CA SER A 453 -2.18 0.99 -4.66
C SER A 453 -1.38 0.83 -3.37
N ARG A 454 -0.33 0.00 -3.42
CA ARG A 454 0.61 -0.20 -2.30
C ARG A 454 1.37 1.08 -1.98
N LYS A 455 1.90 1.77 -2.99
CA LYS A 455 2.61 3.04 -2.82
C LYS A 455 1.69 4.15 -2.29
N PHE A 456 0.45 4.22 -2.76
CA PHE A 456 -0.55 5.17 -2.29
C PHE A 456 -0.89 4.91 -0.81
N ALA A 457 -1.16 3.66 -0.43
CA ALA A 457 -1.50 3.34 0.95
C ALA A 457 -0.36 3.62 1.92
N ARG A 458 0.88 3.30 1.52
CA ARG A 458 2.08 3.63 2.31
C ARG A 458 2.23 5.13 2.52
N ALA A 459 1.93 5.94 1.51
CA ALA A 459 1.90 7.40 1.66
C ALA A 459 0.88 7.83 2.72
N GLY A 460 -0.33 7.24 2.69
CA GLY A 460 -1.33 7.45 3.74
C GLY A 460 -0.78 7.09 5.14
N SER A 461 -0.18 5.90 5.30
CA SER A 461 0.38 5.44 6.57
C SER A 461 1.49 6.34 7.14
N GLU A 462 2.22 7.03 6.27
CA GLU A 462 3.27 7.97 6.64
C GLU A 462 2.69 9.37 6.94
N CYS A 463 1.75 9.87 6.12
CA CYS A 463 1.24 11.23 6.21
C CYS A 463 0.11 11.40 7.23
N CYS A 464 -0.79 10.42 7.40
CA CYS A 464 -1.96 10.52 8.27
C CYS A 464 -1.62 10.70 9.75
N LYS A 465 -0.39 10.36 10.16
CA LYS A 465 0.13 10.54 11.53
C LYS A 465 0.61 11.97 11.82
N LEU A 466 0.70 12.82 10.80
CA LEU A 466 1.12 14.22 10.94
C LEU A 466 -0.04 15.13 11.37
N SER A 467 0.31 16.34 11.80
CA SER A 467 -0.67 17.40 12.09
C SER A 467 -1.50 17.73 10.84
N GLU A 468 -2.71 18.27 11.02
CA GLU A 468 -3.66 18.53 9.92
C GLU A 468 -3.06 19.32 8.74
N LEU A 469 -2.32 20.39 9.05
CA LEU A 469 -1.63 21.24 8.07
C LEU A 469 -0.50 20.46 7.35
N GLN A 470 0.31 19.70 8.09
CA GLN A 470 1.42 18.92 7.53
C GLN A 470 0.95 17.69 6.76
N ARG A 471 -0.17 17.11 7.16
CA ARG A 471 -0.74 15.89 6.58
C ARG A 471 -1.14 16.09 5.12
N THR A 472 -1.77 17.22 4.81
CA THR A 472 -2.21 17.52 3.44
C THR A 472 -1.03 17.77 2.53
N ALA A 473 -0.06 18.56 3.00
CA ALA A 473 1.18 18.79 2.28
C ALA A 473 1.95 17.50 2.00
N CYS A 474 2.12 16.66 3.01
CA CYS A 474 2.72 15.34 2.86
C CYS A 474 1.96 14.50 1.82
N SER A 475 0.63 14.43 1.93
CA SER A 475 -0.18 13.59 1.04
C SER A 475 -0.08 14.03 -0.43
N GLU A 476 -0.09 15.34 -0.69
CA GLU A 476 0.06 15.86 -2.07
C GLU A 476 1.43 15.55 -2.67
N ASP A 477 2.51 15.75 -1.92
CA ASP A 477 3.88 15.47 -2.38
C ASP A 477 4.05 13.98 -2.74
N TYR A 478 3.53 13.08 -1.90
CA TYR A 478 3.56 11.64 -2.18
C TYR A 478 2.64 11.27 -3.35
N LEU A 479 1.44 11.83 -3.43
CA LEU A 479 0.48 11.50 -4.49
C LEU A 479 1.02 11.89 -5.85
N PHE A 480 1.60 13.09 -5.96
CA PHE A 480 2.26 13.53 -7.17
C PHE A 480 3.29 12.51 -7.66
N LYS A 481 4.15 12.05 -6.76
CA LYS A 481 5.20 11.08 -7.07
C LYS A 481 4.63 9.74 -7.54
N VAL A 482 3.58 9.22 -6.90
CA VAL A 482 2.98 7.94 -7.29
C VAL A 482 2.32 8.06 -8.67
N LEU A 483 1.63 9.16 -8.93
CA LEU A 483 1.00 9.43 -10.23
C LEU A 483 2.02 9.69 -11.34
N ASP A 484 3.13 10.33 -11.01
CA ASP A 484 4.17 10.62 -11.98
C ASP A 484 4.84 9.34 -12.50
N ARG A 485 5.16 8.40 -11.61
CA ARG A 485 5.65 7.07 -12.01
C ARG A 485 4.65 6.31 -12.87
N LEU A 486 3.37 6.40 -12.55
CA LEU A 486 2.31 5.84 -13.38
C LEU A 486 2.34 6.47 -14.78
N CYS A 487 2.50 7.79 -14.86
CA CYS A 487 2.59 8.51 -16.13
C CYS A 487 3.81 8.13 -16.96
N VAL A 488 5.00 8.06 -16.36
CA VAL A 488 6.23 7.64 -17.05
C VAL A 488 6.09 6.22 -17.60
N ALA A 489 5.58 5.29 -16.78
CA ALA A 489 5.32 3.92 -17.23
C ALA A 489 4.29 3.87 -18.37
N HIS A 490 3.25 4.70 -18.30
CA HIS A 490 2.21 4.79 -19.31
C HIS A 490 2.67 5.44 -20.61
N GLU A 491 3.53 6.45 -20.58
CA GLU A 491 4.07 7.08 -21.79
C GLU A 491 4.89 6.09 -22.64
N LYS A 492 5.57 5.15 -21.99
CA LYS A 492 6.31 4.07 -22.66
C LYS A 492 5.40 3.04 -23.32
N SER A 493 4.29 2.72 -22.66
CA SER A 493 3.32 1.75 -23.14
C SER A 493 1.90 2.30 -22.93
N PRO A 494 1.43 3.23 -23.79
CA PRO A 494 0.13 3.85 -23.60
C PRO A 494 -0.99 2.84 -23.75
N VAL A 495 -1.81 2.68 -22.71
CA VAL A 495 -2.91 1.71 -22.67
C VAL A 495 -4.31 2.33 -22.49
N SER A 496 -4.40 3.63 -22.24
CA SER A 496 -5.62 4.36 -21.85
C SER A 496 -5.49 5.84 -22.17
N ASP A 497 -6.39 6.36 -23.02
CA ASP A 497 -6.44 7.79 -23.37
C ASP A 497 -6.78 8.68 -22.17
N ARG A 498 -7.46 8.12 -21.16
CA ARG A 498 -7.82 8.82 -19.92
C ARG A 498 -6.58 9.10 -19.08
N VAL A 499 -5.71 8.09 -18.92
CA VAL A 499 -4.40 8.24 -18.29
C VAL A 499 -3.54 9.22 -19.09
N THR A 500 -3.51 9.08 -20.42
CA THR A 500 -2.77 10.00 -21.30
C THR A 500 -3.20 11.44 -21.05
N LYS A 501 -4.51 11.73 -21.04
CA LYS A 501 -5.06 13.06 -20.78
C LYS A 501 -4.62 13.65 -19.44
N CYS A 502 -4.60 12.85 -18.37
CA CYS A 502 -4.14 13.33 -17.06
C CYS A 502 -2.61 13.48 -16.97
N CYS A 503 -1.86 12.62 -17.66
CA CYS A 503 -0.40 12.66 -17.65
C CYS A 503 0.18 13.81 -18.48
N THR A 504 -0.37 14.06 -19.68
CA THR A 504 0.02 15.17 -20.56
C THR A 504 -0.64 16.51 -20.19
N GLY A 505 -1.57 16.48 -19.22
CA GLY A 505 -2.22 17.68 -18.69
C GLY A 505 -1.30 18.52 -17.80
N SER A 506 -1.90 19.41 -17.02
CA SER A 506 -1.13 20.22 -16.06
C SER A 506 -0.58 19.35 -14.94
N LEU A 507 0.74 19.30 -14.81
CA LEU A 507 1.48 18.57 -13.77
C LEU A 507 0.96 18.83 -12.35
N VAL A 508 0.69 20.09 -12.01
CA VAL A 508 0.17 20.49 -10.69
C VAL A 508 -1.30 20.11 -10.48
N ASN A 509 -2.07 19.88 -11.55
CA ASN A 509 -3.47 19.42 -11.49
C ASN A 509 -3.61 17.92 -11.68
N ARG A 510 -2.50 17.20 -11.87
CA ARG A 510 -2.50 15.75 -12.11
C ARG A 510 -3.21 14.98 -11.00
N PRO A 511 -2.98 15.25 -9.69
CA PRO A 511 -3.76 14.65 -8.61
C PRO A 511 -5.27 14.81 -8.80
N SER A 512 -5.74 16.05 -8.98
CA SER A 512 -7.15 16.35 -9.19
C SER A 512 -7.71 15.69 -10.46
N CYS A 513 -6.93 15.60 -11.54
CA CYS A 513 -7.35 14.94 -12.77
C CYS A 513 -7.61 13.44 -12.55
N PHE A 514 -6.70 12.75 -11.86
CA PHE A 514 -6.85 11.32 -11.56
C PHE A 514 -7.97 11.06 -10.55
N SER A 515 -8.13 11.91 -9.53
CA SER A 515 -9.24 11.81 -8.58
C SER A 515 -10.59 11.90 -9.30
N ALA A 516 -10.72 12.82 -10.25
CA ALA A 516 -11.95 13.08 -11.02
C ALA A 516 -12.19 12.12 -12.22
N LEU A 517 -11.37 11.07 -12.37
CA LEU A 517 -11.68 10.03 -13.35
C LEU A 517 -12.88 9.21 -12.84
N GLU A 518 -13.96 9.15 -13.60
CA GLU A 518 -15.10 8.27 -13.33
C GLU A 518 -14.81 6.81 -13.76
N VAL A 519 -15.76 5.89 -13.58
CA VAL A 519 -15.65 4.51 -14.12
C VAL A 519 -15.48 4.51 -15.64
N ASP A 520 -14.60 3.66 -16.17
CA ASP A 520 -14.42 3.52 -17.63
C ASP A 520 -15.47 2.60 -18.25
N GLU A 521 -16.61 3.18 -18.65
CA GLU A 521 -17.69 2.46 -19.33
C GLU A 521 -17.28 1.93 -20.72
N THR A 522 -16.17 2.40 -21.28
CA THR A 522 -15.70 1.96 -22.61
C THR A 522 -14.83 0.70 -22.53
N TYR A 523 -14.44 0.29 -21.32
CA TYR A 523 -13.63 -0.91 -21.13
C TYR A 523 -14.43 -2.18 -21.41
N VAL A 524 -13.82 -3.10 -22.16
CA VAL A 524 -14.35 -4.44 -22.40
C VAL A 524 -13.62 -5.41 -21.45
N PRO A 525 -14.35 -6.02 -20.48
CA PRO A 525 -13.85 -7.08 -19.60
C PRO A 525 -13.03 -8.16 -20.33
N LYS A 526 -11.90 -8.56 -19.74
CA LYS A 526 -11.11 -9.69 -20.23
C LYS A 526 -11.77 -10.99 -19.80
N GLU A 527 -11.72 -12.04 -20.62
CA GLU A 527 -12.23 -13.35 -20.22
C GLU A 527 -11.54 -13.83 -18.93
N LEU A 528 -12.33 -14.34 -17.98
CA LEU A 528 -11.82 -14.92 -16.75
C LEU A 528 -11.15 -16.26 -17.08
N SER A 529 -9.84 -16.35 -16.87
CA SER A 529 -9.12 -17.61 -16.89
C SER A 529 -9.11 -18.23 -15.49
N ALA A 530 -9.47 -19.51 -15.39
CA ALA A 530 -9.39 -20.27 -14.14
C ALA A 530 -7.97 -20.27 -13.55
N GLU A 531 -6.94 -20.21 -14.40
CA GLU A 531 -5.53 -20.14 -13.97
C GLU A 531 -5.21 -18.86 -13.18
N THR A 532 -5.91 -17.75 -13.45
CA THR A 532 -5.72 -16.49 -12.71
C THR A 532 -6.15 -16.57 -11.24
N PHE A 533 -7.06 -17.51 -10.94
CA PHE A 533 -7.57 -17.79 -9.59
C PHE A 533 -7.03 -19.10 -9.01
N THR A 534 -6.13 -19.76 -9.75
CA THR A 534 -5.44 -20.97 -9.31
C THR A 534 -4.14 -20.55 -8.64
N PHE A 535 -4.12 -20.55 -7.31
CA PHE A 535 -2.87 -20.42 -6.56
C PHE A 535 -2.05 -21.70 -6.70
N HIS A 536 -0.84 -21.83 -6.16
CA HIS A 536 -0.19 -23.14 -5.92
C HIS A 536 0.31 -23.23 -4.47
N ALA A 537 0.69 -24.43 -4.01
CA ALA A 537 1.15 -24.67 -2.64
C ALA A 537 2.44 -23.90 -2.27
N ASP A 538 3.16 -23.42 -3.27
CA ASP A 538 4.31 -22.53 -3.13
C ASP A 538 3.92 -21.17 -2.53
N VAL A 539 2.71 -20.67 -2.81
CA VAL A 539 2.22 -19.38 -2.29
C VAL A 539 2.21 -19.34 -0.75
N CYS A 540 1.97 -20.48 -0.11
CA CYS A 540 1.94 -20.67 1.34
C CYS A 540 3.30 -20.45 2.02
N THR A 541 4.38 -20.64 1.25
CA THR A 541 5.76 -20.51 1.73
C THR A 541 6.36 -19.14 1.45
N LEU A 542 5.63 -18.28 0.73
CA LEU A 542 6.07 -16.92 0.45
C LEU A 542 6.00 -16.04 1.70
N PRO A 543 6.87 -15.04 1.84
CA PRO A 543 6.70 -13.98 2.83
C PRO A 543 5.33 -13.29 2.71
N GLU A 544 4.77 -12.86 3.83
CA GLU A 544 3.44 -12.21 3.88
C GLU A 544 3.24 -11.08 2.85
N PRO A 545 4.21 -10.18 2.59
CA PRO A 545 4.04 -9.15 1.55
C PRO A 545 3.85 -9.72 0.14
N GLU A 546 4.48 -10.85 -0.19
CA GLU A 546 4.36 -11.49 -1.50
C GLU A 546 3.03 -12.24 -1.62
N GLN A 547 2.56 -12.84 -0.52
CA GLN A 547 1.22 -13.41 -0.45
C GLN A 547 0.13 -12.34 -0.68
N GLN A 548 0.27 -11.16 -0.06
CA GLN A 548 -0.62 -10.02 -0.25
C GLN A 548 -0.68 -9.57 -1.72
N VAL A 549 0.47 -9.53 -2.42
CA VAL A 549 0.54 -9.19 -3.85
C VAL A 549 -0.20 -10.21 -4.72
N LYS A 550 -0.08 -11.51 -4.41
CA LYS A 550 -0.84 -12.57 -5.13
C LYS A 550 -2.35 -12.41 -4.95
N LYS A 551 -2.82 -12.09 -3.74
CA LYS A 551 -4.25 -11.78 -3.48
C LYS A 551 -4.73 -10.56 -4.26
N GLN A 552 -3.97 -9.47 -4.21
CA GLN A 552 -4.29 -8.21 -4.90
C GLN A 552 -4.35 -8.39 -6.43
N THR A 553 -3.42 -9.17 -6.99
CA THR A 553 -3.40 -9.49 -8.42
C THR A 553 -4.69 -10.17 -8.87
N SER A 554 -5.17 -11.12 -8.07
CA SER A 554 -6.41 -11.86 -8.34
C SER A 554 -7.65 -10.95 -8.20
N ARG A 555 -7.65 -10.07 -7.20
CA ARG A 555 -8.74 -9.10 -6.97
C ARG A 555 -8.93 -8.15 -8.15
N LYS A 556 -7.84 -7.59 -8.70
CA LYS A 556 -7.91 -6.72 -9.90
C LYS A 556 -8.53 -7.44 -11.11
N ALA A 557 -8.28 -8.74 -11.27
CA ALA A 557 -8.85 -9.52 -12.36
C ALA A 557 -10.36 -9.70 -12.23
N LEU A 558 -10.89 -9.80 -10.99
CA LEU A 558 -12.33 -9.81 -10.73
C LEU A 558 -12.94 -8.44 -11.01
N ASP A 559 -12.41 -7.39 -10.39
CA ASP A 559 -13.00 -6.04 -10.45
C ASP A 559 -13.01 -5.45 -11.87
N GLY A 560 -11.95 -5.72 -12.65
CA GLY A 560 -11.87 -5.29 -14.05
C GLY A 560 -13.02 -5.81 -14.91
N ASN A 561 -13.69 -6.89 -14.51
CA ASN A 561 -14.78 -7.46 -15.29
C ASN A 561 -16.17 -6.91 -14.96
N PHE A 562 -16.29 -5.97 -14.01
CA PHE A 562 -17.56 -5.41 -13.54
C PHE A 562 -17.78 -3.91 -13.89
N THR A 563 -17.06 -3.35 -14.87
CA THR A 563 -17.02 -1.88 -15.15
C THR A 563 -18.23 -1.28 -15.90
N GLY A 564 -19.44 -1.84 -15.81
CA GLY A 564 -20.59 -1.41 -16.64
C GLY A 564 -21.95 -1.26 -15.95
N TYR A 565 -22.00 -1.09 -14.62
CA TYR A 565 -23.26 -0.93 -13.87
C TYR A 565 -23.37 0.47 -13.24
N PRO A 566 -24.51 1.19 -13.38
CA PRO A 566 -24.68 2.54 -12.84
C PRO A 566 -24.60 2.58 -11.30
N GLU A 567 -23.95 3.63 -10.78
CA GLU A 567 -23.61 3.83 -9.36
C GLU A 567 -24.80 3.98 -8.39
N SER A 568 -26.05 3.96 -8.87
CA SER A 568 -27.25 3.93 -8.00
C SER A 568 -27.75 2.52 -7.67
N GLU A 569 -27.16 1.46 -8.24
CA GLU A 569 -27.50 0.06 -7.97
C GLU A 569 -26.28 -0.78 -7.55
N ALA A 570 -25.18 -0.12 -7.20
CA ALA A 570 -23.95 -0.78 -6.76
C ALA A 570 -23.97 -1.01 -5.23
N PHE A 571 -24.10 -2.29 -4.86
CA PHE A 571 -23.84 -2.91 -3.54
C PHE A 571 -24.88 -2.73 -2.43
N SER A 572 -25.93 -3.54 -2.51
CA SER A 572 -26.38 -4.39 -1.39
C SER A 572 -27.17 -5.57 -1.94
N SER A 573 -26.47 -6.70 -2.18
CA SER A 573 -26.96 -7.91 -2.85
C SER A 573 -27.37 -7.72 -4.34
N PRO A 574 -26.99 -8.61 -5.26
CA PRO A 574 -27.44 -8.50 -6.66
C PRO A 574 -28.95 -8.83 -6.79
N PRO A 575 -29.78 -7.98 -7.43
CA PRO A 575 -31.10 -8.40 -7.89
C PRO A 575 -30.98 -9.20 -9.21
N PRO A 576 -31.91 -10.14 -9.45
CA PRO A 576 -31.81 -11.10 -10.54
C PRO A 576 -32.30 -10.49 -11.86
N SER A 577 -31.63 -10.80 -12.98
CA SER A 577 -32.30 -10.75 -14.28
C SER A 577 -31.65 -11.74 -15.27
N PRO A 578 -32.41 -12.22 -16.26
CA PRO A 578 -32.73 -13.62 -16.47
C PRO A 578 -31.70 -14.30 -17.36
N LYS A 579 -31.11 -15.41 -16.90
CA LYS A 579 -30.49 -16.39 -17.81
C LYS A 579 -31.40 -17.61 -17.99
N PRO A 580 -31.46 -18.16 -19.23
CA PRO A 580 -32.35 -19.27 -19.60
C PRO A 580 -31.99 -20.54 -18.81
N PRO A 581 -32.86 -21.57 -18.79
CA PRO A 581 -32.83 -22.64 -17.80
C PRO A 581 -31.46 -23.33 -17.74
N LEU A 582 -30.73 -23.13 -16.63
CA LEU A 582 -29.54 -23.89 -16.29
C LEU A 582 -29.97 -25.31 -15.89
N GLU A 583 -29.89 -26.23 -16.84
CA GLU A 583 -29.55 -27.60 -16.49
C GLU A 583 -28.15 -27.56 -15.84
N GLY A 584 -28.11 -27.73 -14.51
CA GLY A 584 -26.88 -27.71 -13.74
C GLY A 584 -25.86 -28.71 -14.29
N THR A 585 -24.60 -28.27 -14.36
CA THR A 585 -23.46 -29.12 -14.69
C THR A 585 -23.39 -30.30 -13.72
N GLU A 586 -22.83 -31.42 -14.17
CA GLU A 586 -22.80 -32.68 -13.42
C GLU A 586 -22.00 -32.62 -12.10
N LEU A 587 -21.18 -31.57 -11.91
CA LEU A 587 -20.29 -31.41 -10.75
C LEU A 587 -21.01 -30.90 -9.48
N ASP A 588 -22.11 -30.16 -9.62
CA ASP A 588 -22.85 -29.56 -8.49
C ASP A 588 -23.86 -30.53 -7.83
N LYS A 589 -24.00 -31.76 -8.34
CA LYS A 589 -25.11 -32.65 -7.98
C LYS A 589 -24.87 -33.58 -6.77
N ARG A 590 -23.73 -33.52 -6.07
CA ARG A 590 -23.39 -34.49 -4.98
C ARG A 590 -22.53 -33.96 -3.83
N GLU A 591 -22.75 -32.72 -3.37
CA GLU A 591 -21.94 -32.15 -2.28
C GLU A 591 -22.23 -32.77 -0.89
N LEU A 592 -23.50 -32.97 -0.52
CA LEU A 592 -23.90 -33.56 0.77
C LEU A 592 -23.38 -35.01 0.97
N ALA A 593 -23.44 -35.80 -0.10
CA ALA A 593 -22.92 -37.18 -0.12
C ALA A 593 -21.40 -37.22 0.06
N ARG A 594 -20.67 -36.30 -0.60
CA ARG A 594 -19.22 -36.15 -0.47
C ARG A 594 -18.85 -35.81 0.97
N ARG A 595 -19.50 -34.81 1.58
CA ARG A 595 -19.24 -34.38 2.96
C ARG A 595 -19.53 -35.46 4.01
N TYR A 596 -20.62 -36.21 3.85
CA TYR A 596 -20.91 -37.35 4.72
C TYR A 596 -19.85 -38.46 4.64
N MET A 597 -19.34 -38.75 3.43
CA MET A 597 -18.27 -39.74 3.25
C MET A 597 -16.92 -39.28 3.82
N ASP A 598 -16.60 -37.98 3.71
CA ASP A 598 -15.33 -37.42 4.20
C ASP A 598 -15.27 -37.37 5.73
N LEU A 599 -16.39 -37.05 6.38
CA LEU A 599 -16.48 -36.85 7.82
C LEU A 599 -16.82 -38.13 8.60
N GLY A 600 -17.55 -39.06 7.98
CA GLY A 600 -18.13 -40.20 8.68
C GLY A 600 -19.42 -39.85 9.43
N GLU A 601 -20.23 -40.87 9.71
CA GLU A 601 -21.60 -40.72 10.23
C GLU A 601 -21.67 -39.98 11.57
N GLU A 602 -20.82 -40.33 12.53
CA GLU A 602 -20.85 -39.76 13.87
C GLU A 602 -20.47 -38.28 13.87
N TYR A 603 -19.40 -37.90 13.15
CA TYR A 603 -18.96 -36.52 13.07
C TYR A 603 -19.94 -35.64 12.29
N PHE A 604 -20.46 -36.16 11.18
CA PHE A 604 -21.48 -35.47 10.42
C PHE A 604 -22.73 -35.20 11.29
N ARG A 605 -23.14 -36.19 12.10
CA ARG A 605 -24.25 -36.05 13.05
C ARG A 605 -23.98 -34.96 14.09
N ASP A 606 -22.80 -34.92 14.69
CA ASP A 606 -22.48 -33.94 15.74
C ASP A 606 -22.37 -32.51 15.20
N LEU A 607 -21.84 -32.35 13.98
CA LEU A 607 -21.80 -31.06 13.30
C LEU A 607 -23.22 -30.57 12.99
N VAL A 608 -24.06 -31.45 12.46
CA VAL A 608 -25.49 -31.17 12.24
C VAL A 608 -26.17 -30.78 13.56
N LEU A 609 -25.89 -31.50 14.65
CA LEU A 609 -26.46 -31.19 15.96
C LEU A 609 -26.12 -29.77 16.41
N VAL A 610 -24.86 -29.35 16.31
CA VAL A 610 -24.40 -28.00 16.68
C VAL A 610 -25.03 -26.94 15.79
N THR A 611 -24.92 -27.09 14.47
CA THR A 611 -25.42 -26.09 13.50
C THR A 611 -26.93 -25.86 13.66
N PHE A 612 -27.71 -26.93 13.82
CA PHE A 612 -29.14 -26.80 14.05
C PHE A 612 -29.49 -26.25 15.43
N SER A 613 -28.69 -26.53 16.46
CA SER A 613 -28.91 -25.96 17.79
C SER A 613 -28.64 -24.45 17.80
N GLN A 614 -27.63 -23.98 17.05
CA GLN A 614 -27.32 -22.55 16.91
C GLN A 614 -28.40 -21.81 16.13
N PHE A 615 -29.02 -22.47 15.15
CA PHE A 615 -30.12 -21.90 14.36
C PHE A 615 -31.47 -21.96 15.10
N LEU A 616 -31.81 -23.09 15.73
CA LEU A 616 -33.09 -23.36 16.37
C LEU A 616 -32.99 -23.18 17.90
N ARG A 617 -32.73 -21.94 18.32
CA ARG A 617 -32.30 -21.61 19.69
C ARG A 617 -33.33 -21.88 20.79
N LYS A 618 -34.62 -21.98 20.46
CA LYS A 618 -35.72 -22.29 21.40
C LYS A 618 -36.28 -23.71 21.26
N TYR A 619 -35.73 -24.54 20.38
CA TYR A 619 -36.29 -25.86 20.12
C TYR A 619 -35.91 -26.84 21.23
N PRO A 620 -36.84 -27.69 21.70
CA PRO A 620 -36.54 -28.76 22.63
C PRO A 620 -35.46 -29.70 22.10
N LEU A 621 -34.61 -30.21 23.01
CA LEU A 621 -33.53 -31.15 22.68
C LEU A 621 -33.99 -32.33 21.81
N ASP A 622 -35.16 -32.89 22.11
CA ASP A 622 -35.69 -34.04 21.38
C ASP A 622 -36.07 -33.71 19.93
N ASP A 623 -36.44 -32.47 19.64
CA ASP A 623 -36.77 -32.04 18.28
C ASP A 623 -35.50 -31.73 17.47
N ILE A 624 -34.49 -31.12 18.10
CA ILE A 624 -33.15 -30.96 17.53
C ILE A 624 -32.55 -32.32 17.17
N ARG A 625 -32.65 -33.31 18.06
CA ARG A 625 -32.20 -34.69 17.80
C ARG A 625 -32.89 -35.31 16.59
N LYS A 626 -34.22 -35.24 16.52
CA LYS A 626 -34.99 -35.77 15.37
C LYS A 626 -34.60 -35.12 14.06
N ILE A 627 -34.32 -33.82 14.05
CA ILE A 627 -33.84 -33.10 12.87
C ILE A 627 -32.46 -33.63 12.46
N THR A 628 -31.57 -33.73 13.44
CA THR A 628 -30.20 -34.19 13.27
C THR A 628 -30.14 -35.59 12.67
N ASP A 629 -30.93 -36.52 13.22
CA ASP A 629 -30.99 -37.90 12.75
C ASP A 629 -31.56 -37.98 11.33
N LYS A 630 -32.61 -37.21 11.01
CA LYS A 630 -33.22 -37.16 9.67
C LYS A 630 -32.25 -36.63 8.60
N VAL A 631 -31.45 -35.62 8.93
CA VAL A 631 -30.47 -35.03 8.01
C VAL A 631 -29.29 -35.97 7.80
N THR A 632 -28.84 -36.62 8.87
CA THR A 632 -27.79 -37.65 8.84
C THR A 632 -28.21 -38.86 8.00
N GLU A 633 -29.44 -39.34 8.16
CA GLU A 633 -30.01 -40.44 7.36
C GLU A 633 -30.12 -40.06 5.88
N LEU A 634 -30.56 -38.85 5.57
CA LEU A 634 -30.61 -38.37 4.18
C LEU A 634 -29.22 -38.33 3.55
N ALA A 635 -28.22 -37.80 4.27
CA ALA A 635 -26.84 -37.74 3.79
C ALA A 635 -26.26 -39.14 3.56
N LYS A 636 -26.58 -40.10 4.45
CA LYS A 636 -26.25 -41.52 4.31
C LYS A 636 -26.85 -42.16 3.07
N VAL A 637 -28.13 -41.92 2.80
CA VAL A 637 -28.81 -42.42 1.58
C VAL A 637 -28.18 -41.81 0.33
N CYS A 638 -27.89 -40.51 0.34
CA CYS A 638 -27.21 -39.81 -0.76
C CYS A 638 -25.79 -40.36 -1.02
N ALA A 639 -25.07 -40.77 0.02
CA ALA A 639 -23.72 -41.35 -0.08
C ALA A 639 -23.71 -42.78 -0.63
N GLN A 640 -24.82 -43.52 -0.52
CA GLN A 640 -24.88 -44.93 -0.92
C GLN A 640 -25.35 -45.16 -2.38
N ASP A 641 -25.83 -44.13 -3.09
CA ASP A 641 -26.55 -44.34 -4.36
C ASP A 641 -25.63 -44.45 -5.61
N LYS A 642 -25.68 -45.62 -6.28
CA LYS A 642 -25.12 -45.87 -7.63
C LYS A 642 -26.12 -45.58 -8.76
N LEU A 643 -27.32 -45.07 -8.49
CA LEU A 643 -28.29 -44.66 -9.51
C LEU A 643 -28.43 -43.13 -9.57
N GLY A 644 -28.38 -42.58 -10.77
CA GLY A 644 -28.50 -41.14 -11.05
C GLY A 644 -29.91 -40.58 -10.85
N ALA A 645 -30.49 -40.67 -9.65
CA ALA A 645 -31.79 -40.10 -9.37
C ALA A 645 -31.70 -38.65 -8.86
N VAL A 646 -32.64 -37.84 -9.35
CA VAL A 646 -32.88 -36.40 -9.15
C VAL A 646 -33.08 -35.98 -7.68
N PHE A 647 -32.99 -36.90 -6.72
CA PHE A 647 -33.26 -36.68 -5.29
C PHE A 647 -32.15 -35.98 -4.51
N CYS A 648 -30.93 -35.89 -5.05
CA CYS A 648 -29.77 -35.26 -4.40
C CYS A 648 -29.53 -33.80 -4.86
N LYS A 649 -30.58 -32.99 -5.03
CA LYS A 649 -30.42 -31.54 -5.36
C LYS A 649 -30.28 -30.68 -4.09
N LEU A 650 -29.64 -29.51 -4.25
CA LEU A 650 -29.32 -28.44 -3.26
C LEU A 650 -30.09 -28.53 -1.93
N ILE A 651 -29.36 -28.49 -0.80
CA ILE A 651 -29.91 -28.55 0.58
C ILE A 651 -31.03 -27.54 0.83
N ASP A 652 -31.03 -26.41 0.14
CA ASP A 652 -32.00 -25.33 0.26
C ASP A 652 -33.46 -25.83 0.09
N THR A 653 -33.64 -26.91 -0.69
CA THR A 653 -34.94 -27.54 -1.01
C THR A 653 -35.35 -28.71 -0.08
N PRO A 654 -34.52 -29.74 0.16
CA PRO A 654 -34.86 -30.87 1.03
C PRO A 654 -34.90 -30.53 2.52
N PHE A 655 -34.07 -29.59 2.97
CA PHE A 655 -33.93 -29.21 4.38
C PHE A 655 -35.22 -28.59 4.93
N THR A 656 -35.68 -27.54 4.25
CA THR A 656 -36.90 -26.82 4.62
C THR A 656 -38.13 -27.70 4.43
N ALA A 657 -38.14 -28.56 3.40
CA ALA A 657 -39.18 -29.59 3.23
C ALA A 657 -39.19 -30.63 4.36
N LYS A 658 -38.02 -31.02 4.90
CA LYS A 658 -37.93 -31.97 6.01
C LYS A 658 -38.23 -31.32 7.36
N LEU A 659 -37.90 -30.05 7.55
CA LEU A 659 -38.35 -29.25 8.70
C LEU A 659 -39.88 -29.25 8.77
N CYS A 660 -40.54 -29.03 7.63
CA CYS A 660 -41.99 -29.10 7.47
C CYS A 660 -42.62 -30.50 7.65
N SER A 661 -41.80 -31.55 7.69
CA SER A 661 -42.25 -32.92 8.00
C SER A 661 -42.30 -33.21 9.50
N ILE A 662 -41.98 -32.25 10.36
CA ILE A 662 -41.96 -32.38 11.82
C ILE A 662 -43.30 -31.92 12.36
N THR A 663 -44.08 -32.85 12.91
CA THR A 663 -45.46 -32.58 13.37
C THR A 663 -45.54 -31.65 14.58
N SER A 664 -44.43 -31.41 15.30
CA SER A 664 -44.39 -30.46 16.43
C SER A 664 -44.14 -29.00 16.01
N LEU A 665 -43.74 -28.74 14.75
CA LEU A 665 -43.44 -27.39 14.25
C LEU A 665 -44.62 -26.40 14.43
N PRO A 666 -45.87 -26.76 14.07
CA PRO A 666 -47.01 -25.86 14.21
C PRO A 666 -47.45 -25.65 15.66
N VAL A 667 -47.12 -26.56 16.57
CA VAL A 667 -47.60 -26.51 17.97
C VAL A 667 -46.79 -25.52 18.82
N HIS A 668 -45.53 -25.29 18.45
CA HIS A 668 -44.61 -24.45 19.21
C HIS A 668 -44.32 -23.09 18.56
N TYR A 669 -44.51 -22.98 17.24
CA TYR A 669 -44.23 -21.76 16.46
C TYR A 669 -45.25 -21.61 15.34
N ASP A 670 -46.47 -21.16 15.68
CA ASP A 670 -47.57 -20.91 14.72
C ASP A 670 -47.10 -20.07 13.52
N GLU A 671 -46.20 -19.11 13.73
CA GLU A 671 -45.70 -18.20 12.69
C GLU A 671 -44.78 -18.87 11.64
N MET A 672 -44.12 -19.98 11.99
CA MET A 672 -43.25 -20.74 11.07
C MET A 672 -44.02 -21.82 10.29
N ALA A 673 -45.20 -22.23 10.75
CA ALA A 673 -46.00 -23.25 10.10
C ALA A 673 -46.41 -22.83 8.68
N ASP A 674 -46.75 -21.55 8.50
CA ASP A 674 -47.13 -20.96 7.21
C ASP A 674 -45.97 -20.98 6.20
N CYS A 675 -44.71 -21.01 6.66
CA CYS A 675 -43.56 -21.15 5.77
C CYS A 675 -43.58 -22.48 5.01
N CYS A 676 -44.17 -23.53 5.58
CA CYS A 676 -44.23 -24.85 4.97
C CYS A 676 -45.14 -24.94 3.75
N GLU A 677 -46.06 -23.98 3.60
CA GLU A 677 -46.96 -23.87 2.45
C GLU A 677 -46.30 -23.18 1.24
N ALA A 678 -45.12 -22.56 1.41
CA ALA A 678 -44.37 -21.94 0.32
C ALA A 678 -43.54 -22.97 -0.47
N GLU A 679 -43.35 -22.75 -1.78
CA GLU A 679 -42.38 -23.50 -2.60
C GLU A 679 -40.96 -22.95 -2.41
N ALA A 680 -39.92 -23.77 -2.65
CA ALA A 680 -38.55 -23.25 -2.64
C ALA A 680 -38.31 -22.35 -3.86
N PRO A 681 -37.60 -21.21 -3.72
CA PRO A 681 -36.79 -20.76 -2.57
C PRO A 681 -37.53 -19.89 -1.55
N LEU A 682 -38.82 -19.58 -1.77
CA LEU A 682 -39.62 -18.73 -0.88
C LEU A 682 -39.79 -19.35 0.51
N ARG A 683 -39.90 -20.68 0.59
CA ARG A 683 -39.89 -21.44 1.86
C ARG A 683 -38.65 -21.14 2.70
N TYR A 684 -37.48 -21.13 2.07
CA TYR A 684 -36.20 -20.85 2.73
C TYR A 684 -36.15 -19.40 3.23
N GLN A 685 -36.54 -18.44 2.38
CA GLN A 685 -36.61 -17.03 2.76
C GLN A 685 -37.62 -16.76 3.89
N CYS A 686 -38.72 -17.53 3.94
CA CYS A 686 -39.71 -17.44 5.02
C CYS A 686 -39.13 -17.91 6.36
N PHE A 687 -38.46 -19.07 6.40
CA PHE A 687 -37.80 -19.54 7.63
C PHE A 687 -36.73 -18.58 8.13
N VAL A 688 -35.99 -17.91 7.23
CA VAL A 688 -35.02 -16.87 7.58
C VAL A 688 -35.70 -15.62 8.17
N LYS A 689 -36.90 -15.28 7.71
CA LYS A 689 -37.66 -14.10 8.15
C LYS A 689 -38.32 -14.26 9.52
N HIS A 690 -38.65 -15.50 9.92
CA HIS A 690 -39.24 -15.81 11.23
C HIS A 690 -38.20 -16.19 12.30
N LYS A 691 -36.91 -15.90 12.07
CA LYS A 691 -35.85 -16.11 13.08
C LYS A 691 -36.19 -15.36 14.37
N ASP A 692 -36.05 -16.03 15.51
CA ASP A 692 -36.42 -15.48 16.82
C ASP A 692 -35.57 -14.25 17.17
N ASP A 693 -36.11 -13.04 16.97
CA ASP A 693 -35.38 -11.77 17.20
C ASP A 693 -35.32 -11.34 18.68
N GLU A 694 -36.04 -12.00 19.60
CA GLU A 694 -35.88 -11.81 21.05
C GLU A 694 -35.89 -13.15 21.81
N LEU A 695 -34.80 -13.39 22.55
CA LEU A 695 -34.47 -14.67 23.18
C LEU A 695 -34.10 -14.49 24.66
N ASN A 696 -35.07 -14.72 25.54
CA ASN A 696 -34.83 -14.84 26.99
C ASN A 696 -34.40 -16.28 27.31
N ILE A 697 -33.25 -16.72 26.78
CA ILE A 697 -32.74 -18.10 26.99
C ILE A 697 -32.49 -18.30 28.49
N PRO A 698 -33.12 -19.30 29.14
CA PRO A 698 -32.93 -19.55 30.56
C PRO A 698 -31.44 -19.79 30.89
N PRO A 699 -30.94 -19.34 32.05
CA PRO A 699 -29.60 -19.69 32.49
C PRO A 699 -29.43 -21.21 32.54
N MET A 700 -28.19 -21.69 32.39
CA MET A 700 -27.89 -23.14 32.33
C MET A 700 -28.28 -23.93 33.59
N GLY A 701 -28.65 -23.23 34.66
CA GLY A 701 -28.96 -23.79 35.97
C GLY A 701 -27.69 -24.12 36.76
N THR A 702 -27.88 -24.48 38.02
CA THR A 702 -26.81 -25.06 38.84
C THR A 702 -26.49 -26.45 38.30
N ILE A 703 -25.27 -26.63 37.81
CA ILE A 703 -24.81 -27.87 37.15
C ILE A 703 -25.05 -29.09 38.08
N ASP A 704 -24.90 -28.93 39.38
CA ASP A 704 -24.92 -29.95 40.44
C ASP A 704 -26.29 -30.24 41.10
N SER A 705 -27.42 -30.00 40.43
CA SER A 705 -28.72 -30.35 41.01
C SER A 705 -28.92 -31.87 41.14
N ASP A 706 -29.68 -32.33 42.15
CA ASP A 706 -30.00 -33.76 42.32
C ASP A 706 -30.63 -34.39 41.07
N ALA A 707 -31.41 -33.61 40.30
CA ALA A 707 -32.03 -34.04 39.05
C ALA A 707 -31.01 -34.26 37.92
N THR A 708 -30.05 -33.35 37.75
CA THR A 708 -28.98 -33.48 36.74
C THR A 708 -27.95 -34.55 37.15
N CYS A 709 -27.68 -34.72 38.45
CA CYS A 709 -26.81 -35.79 38.96
C CYS A 709 -27.42 -37.20 38.79
N THR A 710 -28.74 -37.32 38.87
CA THR A 710 -29.44 -38.60 38.60
C THR A 710 -29.40 -38.95 37.11
N ALA A 711 -29.69 -37.98 36.23
CA ALA A 711 -29.62 -38.17 34.77
C ALA A 711 -28.21 -38.56 34.29
N PHE A 712 -27.15 -38.02 34.91
CA PHE A 712 -25.77 -38.40 34.64
C PHE A 712 -25.46 -39.88 34.95
N LYS A 713 -25.90 -40.36 36.12
CA LYS A 713 -25.67 -41.76 36.55
C LYS A 713 -26.37 -42.77 35.63
N GLU A 714 -27.41 -42.34 34.94
CA GLU A 714 -28.17 -43.18 34.00
C GLU A 714 -27.55 -43.18 32.59
N ASN A 715 -27.09 -42.03 32.08
CA ASN A 715 -26.50 -41.94 30.73
C ASN A 715 -25.59 -40.69 30.53
N GLU A 716 -24.29 -40.86 30.72
CA GLU A 716 -23.26 -39.80 30.52
C GLU A 716 -23.26 -39.20 29.10
N LYS A 717 -23.49 -40.03 28.08
CA LYS A 717 -23.54 -39.61 26.67
C LYS A 717 -24.74 -38.68 26.38
N ALA A 718 -25.90 -38.99 26.96
CA ALA A 718 -27.10 -38.17 26.82
C ALA A 718 -26.94 -36.79 27.50
N LEU A 719 -26.16 -36.72 28.59
CA LEU A 719 -25.87 -35.46 29.26
C LEU A 719 -24.91 -34.59 28.44
N LEU A 720 -23.85 -35.17 27.87
CA LEU A 720 -22.91 -34.44 27.00
C LEU A 720 -23.66 -33.82 25.81
N GLU A 721 -24.51 -34.58 25.14
CA GLU A 721 -25.36 -34.09 24.03
C GLU A 721 -26.30 -32.96 24.49
N THR A 722 -26.83 -33.04 25.71
CA THR A 722 -27.64 -31.98 26.31
C THR A 722 -26.85 -30.69 26.50
N PHE A 723 -25.59 -30.79 26.96
CA PHE A 723 -24.71 -29.64 27.10
C PHE A 723 -24.33 -29.06 25.74
N VAL A 724 -24.00 -29.89 24.74
CA VAL A 724 -23.71 -29.43 23.37
C VAL A 724 -24.86 -28.59 22.85
N VAL A 725 -26.09 -29.09 22.88
CA VAL A 725 -27.27 -28.35 22.39
C VAL A 725 -27.47 -27.05 23.17
N ARG A 726 -27.44 -27.08 24.51
CA ARG A 726 -27.66 -25.87 25.32
C ARG A 726 -26.56 -24.83 25.14
N LEU A 727 -25.30 -25.25 25.00
CA LEU A 727 -24.15 -24.37 24.78
C LEU A 727 -24.20 -23.76 23.38
N SER A 728 -24.54 -24.54 22.35
CA SER A 728 -24.78 -24.06 20.99
C SER A 728 -25.93 -23.06 20.92
N GLN A 729 -27.03 -23.31 21.64
CA GLN A 729 -28.15 -22.36 21.73
C GLN A 729 -27.74 -21.08 22.46
N LYS A 730 -26.90 -21.19 23.50
CA LYS A 730 -26.44 -20.04 24.30
C LYS A 730 -25.38 -19.19 23.60
N PHE A 731 -24.48 -19.83 22.86
CA PHE A 731 -23.34 -19.23 22.16
C PHE A 731 -23.41 -19.56 20.65
N PRO A 732 -24.33 -18.92 19.91
CA PRO A 732 -24.63 -19.28 18.52
C PRO A 732 -23.48 -19.01 17.53
N PHE A 733 -22.45 -18.24 17.93
CA PHE A 733 -21.28 -17.94 17.11
C PHE A 733 -20.01 -18.69 17.54
N ALA A 734 -20.08 -19.48 18.60
CA ALA A 734 -18.95 -20.32 19.00
C ALA A 734 -18.77 -21.45 17.98
N ASP A 735 -17.54 -21.68 17.54
CA ASP A 735 -17.23 -22.76 16.62
C ASP A 735 -17.43 -24.15 17.29
N PHE A 736 -17.49 -25.22 16.49
CA PHE A 736 -17.70 -26.58 16.97
C PHE A 736 -16.66 -27.02 18.02
N GLY A 737 -15.37 -26.72 17.82
CA GLY A 737 -14.31 -27.10 18.74
C GLY A 737 -14.46 -26.40 20.09
N THR A 738 -14.81 -25.11 20.06
CA THR A 738 -15.12 -24.32 21.26
C THR A 738 -16.33 -24.89 22.01
N VAL A 739 -17.44 -25.18 21.33
CA VAL A 739 -18.64 -25.79 21.94
C VAL A 739 -18.33 -27.17 22.52
N SER A 740 -17.57 -28.00 21.79
CA SER A 740 -17.20 -29.36 22.18
C SER A 740 -16.33 -29.39 23.44
N ASN A 741 -15.28 -28.57 23.49
CA ASN A 741 -14.41 -28.43 24.65
C ASN A 741 -15.19 -27.91 25.86
N LEU A 742 -16.08 -26.96 25.64
CA LEU A 742 -16.93 -26.42 26.70
C LEU A 742 -17.88 -27.50 27.25
N ALA A 743 -18.59 -28.23 26.39
CA ALA A 743 -19.49 -29.32 26.79
C ALA A 743 -18.75 -30.42 27.57
N THR A 744 -17.53 -30.74 27.16
CA THR A 744 -16.67 -31.72 27.84
C THR A 744 -16.28 -31.24 29.25
N ASN A 745 -15.84 -29.99 29.38
CA ASN A 745 -15.48 -29.41 30.67
C ASN A 745 -16.68 -29.27 31.61
N PHE A 746 -17.86 -28.91 31.09
CA PHE A 746 -19.12 -28.91 31.85
C PHE A 746 -19.50 -30.31 32.33
N THR A 747 -19.34 -31.33 31.48
CA THR A 747 -19.61 -32.73 31.85
C THR A 747 -18.64 -33.24 32.91
N LYS A 748 -17.36 -32.82 32.84
CA LYS A 748 -16.33 -33.14 33.86
C LYS A 748 -16.70 -32.55 35.22
N VAL A 749 -16.99 -31.24 35.27
CA VAL A 749 -17.44 -30.56 36.50
C VAL A 749 -18.67 -31.24 37.07
N HIS A 750 -19.62 -31.62 36.21
CA HIS A 750 -20.83 -32.32 36.62
C HIS A 750 -20.53 -33.67 37.27
N LYS A 751 -19.66 -34.47 36.66
CA LYS A 751 -19.25 -35.78 37.18
C LYS A 751 -18.64 -35.66 38.58
N GLU A 752 -17.67 -34.78 38.78
CA GLU A 752 -16.98 -34.65 40.07
C GLU A 752 -17.92 -34.10 41.16
N CYS A 753 -18.73 -33.10 40.82
CA CYS A 753 -19.72 -32.55 41.76
C CYS A 753 -20.79 -33.56 42.18
N CYS A 754 -21.19 -34.48 41.29
CA CYS A 754 -22.20 -35.51 41.59
C CYS A 754 -21.62 -36.75 42.30
N GLN A 755 -20.29 -36.93 42.31
CA GLN A 755 -19.59 -38.05 42.97
C GLN A 755 -19.16 -37.75 44.41
N SER A 756 -19.53 -36.57 44.94
CA SER A 756 -19.42 -36.14 46.35
C SER A 756 -18.03 -35.73 46.86
N ASP A 757 -17.05 -35.47 45.99
CA ASP A 757 -15.83 -34.76 46.40
C ASP A 757 -16.03 -33.25 46.25
N MET A 758 -16.31 -32.59 47.37
CA MET A 758 -16.60 -31.15 47.40
C MET A 758 -15.39 -30.29 47.06
N LEU A 759 -14.16 -30.81 47.24
CA LEU A 759 -12.92 -30.08 46.94
C LEU A 759 -12.59 -30.18 45.45
N GLU A 760 -12.63 -31.38 44.86
CA GLU A 760 -12.38 -31.56 43.42
C GLU A 760 -13.46 -30.86 42.58
N CYS A 761 -14.72 -30.87 43.03
CA CYS A 761 -15.79 -30.09 42.41
C CYS A 761 -15.53 -28.57 42.43
N ALA A 762 -14.95 -28.04 43.50
CA ALA A 762 -14.65 -26.60 43.60
C ALA A 762 -13.49 -26.20 42.67
N ASP A 763 -12.47 -27.05 42.58
CA ASP A 763 -11.31 -26.84 41.72
C ASP A 763 -11.69 -26.92 40.23
N ASP A 764 -12.47 -27.92 39.83
CA ASP A 764 -12.94 -28.05 38.45
C ASP A 764 -13.87 -26.90 38.02
N ARG A 765 -14.66 -26.33 38.94
CA ARG A 765 -15.44 -25.10 38.67
C ARG A 765 -14.55 -23.90 38.43
N ALA A 766 -13.47 -23.78 39.19
CA ALA A 766 -12.50 -22.69 39.04
C ALA A 766 -11.76 -22.82 37.69
N ASP A 767 -11.38 -24.03 37.30
CA ASP A 767 -10.73 -24.33 36.02
C ASP A 767 -11.65 -24.07 34.84
N LEU A 768 -12.93 -24.46 34.91
CA LEU A 768 -13.91 -24.14 33.88
C LEU A 768 -14.13 -22.62 33.75
N ALA A 769 -14.26 -21.91 34.88
CA ALA A 769 -14.39 -20.45 34.86
C ALA A 769 -13.16 -19.75 34.27
N LYS A 770 -11.96 -20.28 34.55
CA LYS A 770 -10.70 -19.80 33.99
C LYS A 770 -10.64 -20.03 32.48
N TYR A 771 -10.95 -21.25 32.03
CA TYR A 771 -10.99 -21.61 30.61
C TYR A 771 -11.95 -20.70 29.82
N MET A 772 -13.16 -20.47 30.34
CA MET A 772 -14.13 -19.58 29.70
C MET A 772 -13.62 -18.14 29.57
N CYS A 773 -12.86 -17.66 30.55
CA CYS A 773 -12.33 -16.29 30.53
C CYS A 773 -11.10 -16.11 29.64
N GLU A 774 -10.23 -17.12 29.57
CA GLU A 774 -9.08 -17.13 28.67
C GLU A 774 -9.54 -17.21 27.20
N ASN A 775 -10.62 -17.94 26.93
CA ASN A 775 -11.18 -18.14 25.60
C ASN A 775 -12.38 -17.24 25.30
N ARG A 776 -12.59 -16.16 26.05
CA ARG A 776 -13.79 -15.30 25.93
C ARG A 776 -13.99 -14.71 24.54
N ALA A 777 -12.92 -14.46 23.79
CA ALA A 777 -13.00 -13.94 22.42
C ALA A 777 -13.62 -14.94 21.44
N ALA A 778 -13.41 -16.25 21.67
CA ALA A 778 -13.98 -17.33 20.88
C ALA A 778 -15.37 -17.77 21.37
N ILE A 779 -15.71 -17.51 22.64
CA ILE A 779 -16.99 -17.93 23.26
C ILE A 779 -18.07 -16.85 23.15
N SER A 780 -17.83 -15.66 23.71
CA SER A 780 -18.69 -14.47 23.58
C SER A 780 -18.06 -13.28 24.32
N THR A 781 -18.14 -12.09 23.74
CA THR A 781 -17.66 -10.84 24.34
C THR A 781 -18.42 -10.49 25.64
N MET A 782 -19.64 -11.00 25.82
CA MET A 782 -20.45 -10.81 27.02
C MET A 782 -19.79 -11.38 28.29
N LEU A 783 -18.85 -12.33 28.15
CA LEU A 783 -18.16 -12.94 29.30
C LEU A 783 -17.27 -11.94 30.06
N ALA A 784 -16.93 -10.78 29.47
CA ALA A 784 -16.03 -9.79 30.05
C ALA A 784 -16.47 -9.34 31.46
N ASP A 785 -17.76 -9.10 31.68
CA ASP A 785 -18.29 -8.62 32.96
C ASP A 785 -18.17 -9.67 34.07
N CYS A 786 -18.40 -10.94 33.75
CA CYS A 786 -18.23 -12.03 34.71
C CYS A 786 -16.75 -12.36 34.96
N CYS A 787 -15.89 -12.25 33.95
CA CYS A 787 -14.48 -12.55 34.07
C CYS A 787 -13.70 -11.59 34.98
N ASN A 788 -14.23 -10.39 35.18
CA ASN A 788 -13.69 -9.38 36.08
C ASN A 788 -14.10 -9.58 37.55
N LYS A 789 -14.97 -10.56 37.86
CA LYS A 789 -15.40 -10.84 39.24
C LYS A 789 -14.37 -11.66 40.03
N PRO A 790 -14.38 -11.56 41.38
CA PRO A 790 -13.55 -12.40 42.25
C PRO A 790 -13.77 -13.91 42.01
N ALA A 791 -12.77 -14.73 42.30
CA ALA A 791 -12.76 -16.16 41.94
C ALA A 791 -14.02 -16.94 42.36
N LEU A 792 -14.55 -16.69 43.57
CA LEU A 792 -15.76 -17.36 44.06
C LEU A 792 -17.06 -16.92 43.34
N GLU A 793 -17.12 -15.70 42.81
CA GLU A 793 -18.30 -15.15 42.13
C GLU A 793 -18.25 -15.36 40.61
N LYS A 794 -17.05 -15.59 40.07
CA LYS A 794 -16.78 -15.72 38.63
C LYS A 794 -17.54 -16.88 38.00
N PHE A 795 -17.47 -18.07 38.58
CA PHE A 795 -18.16 -19.26 38.07
C PHE A 795 -19.69 -19.09 38.08
N TYR A 796 -20.25 -18.65 39.20
CA TYR A 796 -21.69 -18.46 39.34
C TYR A 796 -22.22 -17.39 38.38
N CYS A 797 -21.46 -16.32 38.17
CA CYS A 797 -21.78 -15.32 37.16
C CYS A 797 -21.84 -15.96 35.76
N LEU A 798 -20.76 -16.62 35.32
CA LEU A 798 -20.68 -17.27 34.00
C LEU A 798 -21.80 -18.30 33.76
N ALA A 799 -22.14 -19.09 34.79
CA ALA A 799 -23.20 -20.09 34.72
C ALA A 799 -24.61 -19.45 34.61
N GLN A 800 -24.84 -18.32 35.28
CA GLN A 800 -26.13 -17.63 35.33
C GLN A 800 -26.32 -16.54 34.27
N MET A 801 -25.31 -16.26 33.46
CA MET A 801 -25.44 -15.33 32.33
C MET A 801 -26.56 -15.75 31.38
N ALA A 802 -27.30 -14.76 30.86
CA ALA A 802 -28.18 -14.95 29.70
C ALA A 802 -27.35 -15.33 28.46
N GLY A 803 -27.98 -15.99 27.48
CA GLY A 803 -27.36 -16.27 26.19
C GLY A 803 -27.16 -15.01 25.35
N ASP A 804 -26.39 -15.13 24.26
CA ASP A 804 -26.13 -14.02 23.35
C ASP A 804 -27.44 -13.59 22.64
N ASN A 805 -27.73 -12.30 22.55
CA ASN A 805 -28.93 -11.81 21.86
C ASN A 805 -28.73 -11.71 20.33
N LEU A 806 -27.50 -11.90 19.85
CA LEU A 806 -27.17 -11.90 18.42
C LEU A 806 -27.61 -13.21 17.76
N VAL A 807 -28.11 -13.13 16.52
CA VAL A 807 -28.67 -14.25 15.74
C VAL A 807 -27.83 -14.48 14.48
N PRO A 808 -27.50 -15.73 14.10
CA PRO A 808 -26.84 -16.03 12.83
C PRO A 808 -27.59 -15.40 11.63
N ALA A 809 -26.84 -14.85 10.67
CA ALA A 809 -27.41 -14.07 9.58
C ALA A 809 -28.24 -14.91 8.58
N HIS A 810 -28.01 -16.22 8.50
CA HIS A 810 -28.60 -17.14 7.53
C HIS A 810 -29.03 -18.48 8.17
N ALA A 811 -29.91 -19.22 7.48
CA ALA A 811 -30.28 -20.58 7.87
C ALA A 811 -29.21 -21.59 7.42
N PRO A 812 -29.08 -22.77 8.06
CA PRO A 812 -28.04 -23.73 7.75
C PRO A 812 -27.99 -24.14 6.27
N GLN A 813 -26.81 -24.02 5.66
CA GLN A 813 -26.50 -24.37 4.27
C GLN A 813 -25.52 -25.54 4.18
N THR A 814 -25.35 -26.12 2.98
CA THR A 814 -24.33 -27.16 2.72
C THR A 814 -22.92 -26.77 3.14
N THR A 815 -22.59 -25.47 2.99
CA THR A 815 -21.27 -24.90 3.29
C THR A 815 -21.00 -24.80 4.79
N ASP A 816 -22.04 -24.75 5.63
CA ASP A 816 -21.90 -24.70 7.09
C ASP A 816 -21.41 -26.03 7.67
N PHE A 817 -21.35 -27.08 6.83
CA PHE A 817 -20.77 -28.37 7.17
C PHE A 817 -19.31 -28.52 6.70
N VAL A 818 -18.60 -27.42 6.39
CA VAL A 818 -17.23 -27.41 5.84
C VAL A 818 -16.20 -26.74 6.78
N GLU A 819 -15.11 -27.47 7.00
CA GLU A 819 -13.75 -27.09 7.44
C GLU A 819 -13.60 -26.11 8.63
N ASN A 820 -13.63 -26.67 9.84
CA ASN A 820 -12.86 -26.12 10.96
C ASN A 820 -11.53 -26.91 11.05
N GLU A 821 -10.41 -26.31 10.61
CA GLU A 821 -9.08 -26.95 10.51
C GLU A 821 -8.60 -27.50 11.88
N ASP A 822 -9.10 -26.92 12.98
CA ASP A 822 -8.83 -27.37 14.35
C ASP A 822 -9.48 -28.72 14.69
N VAL A 823 -10.65 -29.04 14.11
CA VAL A 823 -11.40 -30.23 14.52
C VAL A 823 -10.89 -31.49 13.81
N CYS A 824 -10.51 -31.39 12.54
CA CYS A 824 -9.83 -32.46 11.81
C CYS A 824 -8.42 -32.72 12.36
N THR A 825 -7.71 -31.67 12.79
CA THR A 825 -6.40 -31.77 13.43
C THR A 825 -6.52 -32.37 14.83
N TYR A 826 -7.46 -31.89 15.65
CA TYR A 826 -7.77 -32.44 16.98
C TYR A 826 -8.11 -33.93 16.93
N TYR A 827 -8.90 -34.39 15.95
CA TYR A 827 -9.27 -35.81 15.87
C TYR A 827 -8.15 -36.71 15.31
N LYS A 828 -7.41 -36.23 14.29
CA LYS A 828 -6.25 -36.94 13.73
C LYS A 828 -5.11 -37.05 14.73
N GLU A 829 -4.97 -36.08 15.63
CA GLU A 829 -3.91 -36.04 16.65
C GLU A 829 -4.33 -36.64 17.99
N ALA A 830 -5.61 -36.57 18.40
CA ALA A 830 -6.06 -37.02 19.72
C ALA A 830 -6.59 -38.46 19.80
N LYS A 831 -6.95 -39.13 18.69
CA LYS A 831 -7.59 -40.47 18.71
C LYS A 831 -8.74 -40.60 19.74
N VAL A 832 -9.63 -39.61 19.84
CA VAL A 832 -10.73 -39.62 20.82
C VAL A 832 -12.06 -39.72 20.10
N ASP A 833 -12.71 -40.89 20.18
CA ASP A 833 -14.13 -41.02 19.85
C ASP A 833 -14.97 -40.15 20.81
N PHE A 834 -15.49 -39.03 20.32
CA PHE A 834 -16.18 -38.00 21.12
C PHE A 834 -17.44 -38.54 21.82
N LEU A 835 -18.10 -39.55 21.25
CA LEU A 835 -19.31 -40.15 21.82
C LEU A 835 -19.19 -41.66 22.15
N ASN A 836 -18.03 -42.30 21.93
CA ASN A 836 -17.81 -43.73 22.21
C ASN A 836 -16.54 -43.97 23.04
N LYS A 837 -16.52 -43.57 24.31
CA LYS A 837 -15.68 -44.23 25.32
C LYS A 837 -16.43 -45.41 25.94
N GLY A 838 -16.47 -46.50 25.19
CA GLY A 838 -16.80 -47.83 25.69
C GLY A 838 -15.68 -48.81 25.33
N GLU A 839 -14.85 -49.14 26.32
CA GLU A 839 -13.99 -50.34 26.42
C GLU A 839 -12.62 -50.39 25.68
N SER A 840 -11.57 -50.25 26.52
CA SER A 840 -10.34 -51.09 26.58
C SER A 840 -9.16 -50.89 25.60
N SER A 841 -8.17 -50.14 26.11
CA SER A 841 -6.71 -50.37 26.10
C SER A 841 -6.11 -51.73 25.67
N ARG A 842 -5.08 -51.71 24.79
CA ARG A 842 -3.67 -52.22 24.94
C ARG A 842 -3.03 -52.70 23.62
N GLY A 843 -1.83 -52.18 23.31
CA GLY A 843 -0.70 -53.05 22.90
C GLY A 843 -0.15 -52.96 21.46
N GLN A 844 1.12 -52.54 21.38
CA GLN A 844 2.22 -53.05 20.53
C GLN A 844 2.47 -52.50 19.10
N ALA A 845 3.77 -52.24 18.89
CA ALA A 845 4.47 -51.84 17.69
C ALA A 845 4.92 -53.04 16.82
N TYR A 846 5.22 -52.81 15.54
CA TYR A 846 6.37 -53.32 14.72
C TYR A 846 6.05 -53.32 13.19
N GLY A 847 6.99 -52.78 12.38
CA GLY A 847 7.65 -53.49 11.25
C GLY A 847 7.04 -53.58 9.83
N PHE A 848 7.83 -53.05 8.87
CA PHE A 848 8.32 -53.70 7.63
C PHE A 848 7.55 -53.71 6.26
N GLU A 849 8.28 -53.17 5.24
CA GLU A 849 8.57 -53.66 3.86
C GLU A 849 7.66 -53.53 2.61
N GLN A 850 8.21 -52.79 1.63
CA GLN A 850 8.48 -53.07 0.19
C GLN A 850 7.39 -53.39 -0.87
N SER A 851 7.31 -52.44 -1.83
CA SER A 851 7.34 -52.54 -3.32
C SER A 851 6.40 -53.46 -4.10
N GLN A 852 5.71 -52.89 -5.12
CA GLN A 852 5.79 -53.33 -6.53
C GLN A 852 5.17 -52.31 -7.52
N GLN A 853 5.66 -52.31 -8.76
CA GLN A 853 5.51 -51.33 -9.84
C GLN A 853 4.21 -51.44 -10.69
N ALA A 854 3.64 -50.26 -11.01
CA ALA A 854 3.00 -49.71 -12.24
C ALA A 854 2.10 -50.59 -13.18
N PRO A 855 1.04 -50.01 -13.79
CA PRO A 855 1.24 -49.10 -14.93
C PRO A 855 0.40 -47.81 -14.95
N VAL A 856 0.89 -46.87 -15.75
CA VAL A 856 0.40 -45.53 -16.08
C VAL A 856 -0.99 -45.55 -16.71
N THR A 857 -1.94 -44.80 -16.13
CA THR A 857 -2.98 -43.99 -16.79
C THR A 857 -3.77 -43.22 -15.73
N ASP A 858 -3.48 -41.93 -15.55
CA ASP A 858 -4.41 -40.80 -15.63
C ASP A 858 -3.80 -39.57 -14.91
N LEU A 859 -3.70 -38.48 -15.66
CA LEU A 859 -3.27 -37.18 -15.19
C LEU A 859 -4.46 -36.46 -14.55
N GLY A 860 -4.30 -35.97 -13.32
CA GLY A 860 -5.16 -34.93 -12.75
C GLY A 860 -5.96 -35.35 -11.52
N LEU A 861 -6.06 -34.44 -10.55
CA LEU A 861 -6.78 -34.51 -9.25
C LEU A 861 -5.95 -34.75 -7.98
N GLY A 862 -4.62 -34.57 -8.04
CA GLY A 862 -3.75 -34.54 -6.85
C GLY A 862 -3.36 -33.14 -6.34
N GLN A 863 -3.94 -32.05 -6.86
CA GLN A 863 -3.40 -30.70 -6.62
C GLN A 863 -4.29 -29.72 -5.84
N LEU A 864 -5.53 -30.05 -5.46
CA LEU A 864 -6.39 -29.10 -4.73
C LEU A 864 -6.40 -29.23 -3.19
N SER A 865 -5.83 -30.29 -2.60
CA SER A 865 -5.79 -30.46 -1.13
C SER A 865 -4.68 -29.66 -0.42
N ASN A 866 -3.89 -28.88 -1.17
CA ASN A 866 -2.80 -28.08 -0.60
C ASN A 866 -3.16 -26.60 -0.41
N TYR A 867 -4.41 -26.18 -0.71
CA TYR A 867 -4.79 -24.76 -0.75
C TYR A 867 -5.34 -24.18 0.55
N THR A 868 -6.12 -24.91 1.35
CA THR A 868 -6.76 -24.32 2.54
C THR A 868 -5.76 -23.99 3.65
N ARG A 869 -4.61 -24.68 3.70
CA ARG A 869 -3.53 -24.47 4.69
C ARG A 869 -2.86 -23.09 4.66
N CYS A 870 -3.10 -22.32 3.61
CA CYS A 870 -2.25 -21.18 3.26
C CYS A 870 -2.93 -19.83 3.45
N PHE A 871 -4.26 -19.82 3.51
CA PHE A 871 -5.07 -18.62 3.59
C PHE A 871 -6.32 -18.87 4.44
N PRO A 872 -6.21 -18.86 5.78
CA PRO A 872 -7.35 -19.05 6.69
C PRO A 872 -8.36 -17.88 6.70
N HIS A 873 -8.14 -16.84 5.88
CA HIS A 873 -8.99 -15.64 5.75
C HIS A 873 -9.33 -15.31 4.29
N MET A 874 -9.52 -16.31 3.43
CA MET A 874 -9.92 -16.03 2.04
C MET A 874 -11.35 -15.42 1.94
N GLU A 875 -12.16 -15.52 2.99
CA GLU A 875 -13.50 -14.88 3.09
C GLU A 875 -13.46 -13.35 3.23
N GLU A 876 -12.34 -12.78 3.70
CA GLU A 876 -12.16 -11.31 3.73
C GLU A 876 -12.07 -10.68 2.34
N LEU A 877 -11.92 -11.48 1.27
CA LEU A 877 -11.98 -10.99 -0.11
C LEU A 877 -13.41 -10.64 -0.56
N ILE A 878 -14.44 -11.11 0.15
CA ILE A 878 -15.84 -10.98 -0.25
C ILE A 878 -16.68 -10.19 0.78
N GLU A 879 -16.32 -10.19 2.06
CA GLU A 879 -17.09 -9.47 3.08
C GLU A 879 -16.38 -8.21 3.59
N THR A 880 -16.65 -7.09 2.93
CA THR A 880 -16.69 -5.77 3.60
C THR A 880 -18.07 -5.19 3.38
N PRO A 881 -19.06 -5.49 4.25
CA PRO A 881 -20.37 -4.87 4.16
C PRO A 881 -20.34 -3.50 4.86
N GLY A 882 -20.80 -2.47 4.14
CA GLY A 882 -21.47 -1.34 4.77
C GLY A 882 -20.62 -0.16 5.22
N PHE A 883 -19.93 0.49 4.29
CA PHE A 883 -19.86 1.95 4.33
C PHE A 883 -20.11 2.49 2.93
N GLN A 884 -20.96 3.50 2.82
CA GLN A 884 -21.12 4.27 1.58
C GLN A 884 -19.71 4.58 1.06
N LEU A 885 -19.39 4.10 -0.15
CA LEU A 885 -18.35 4.73 -0.95
C LEU A 885 -18.77 6.20 -1.02
N ILE A 886 -18.09 7.07 -0.28
CA ILE A 886 -18.11 8.48 -0.60
C ILE A 886 -17.52 8.50 -2.01
N PRO A 887 -18.28 8.91 -3.04
CA PRO A 887 -17.73 9.03 -4.38
C PRO A 887 -16.47 9.88 -4.28
N LEU A 888 -15.36 9.42 -4.86
CA LEU A 888 -14.22 10.31 -5.12
C LEU A 888 -14.61 11.43 -6.10
N ASP A 889 -15.80 11.37 -6.70
CA ASP A 889 -16.39 12.33 -7.64
C ASP A 889 -16.86 13.66 -7.01
N GLY A 890 -16.42 13.93 -5.79
CA GLY A 890 -16.50 15.22 -5.11
C GLY A 890 -15.44 15.33 -4.02
N ILE A 891 -14.28 14.73 -4.27
CA ILE A 891 -13.13 14.63 -3.38
C ILE A 891 -11.90 15.29 -4.02
#